data_AF-A0A495B383-F1
#
_entry.id   AF-A0A495B383-F1
#
_cell.length_a   1.000
_cell.length_b   1.000
_cell.length_c   1.000
_cell.angle_alpha   90.00
_cell.angle_beta   90.00
_cell.angle_gamma   90.00
#
_symmetry.space_group_name_H-M   'P 1'
#
loop_
_entity.id
_entity.type
_entity.pdbx_description
1 polymer ?
#
loop_
_entity_poly.entity_id
_entity_poly.type
_entity_poly.pdbx_seq_one_letter_code
_entity_poly.pdbx_strand_id
1 'polypeptide(L)'
;MARTGTMLSLVLTLFAAPGMAQSSKALPQNQGTATAAAAVEREGELEVIHVHYFDKTTGNRYYLKTEEGRVELKFKGKGPRQPSGTKVRVKGSLSNNVLALDSTGSTSYQVLALAAPNTFGEQKTAVLLVNFQDNQTQPYTASQANTTVFGSSSDFIKENSSQQTWLNGNVFGWLTLPINQTCSPDNVAAYANQAAKTAGIDLTQYPRRIYVMPKNTACTWSGMGTVGGSPSSSWLNGALYRGVVTHEMGHNFGLWHSHSLDCGATTLGSSCSRSEYGDAFDTMGNGGVHYNAFQKERLGWLNYNLSPAIATVESGSTTVTLTPYAAAGNGIKAVKVLKGVDATTGQKSWYYVEFRQPLGFDSDISRFPQAVNGVLVRTGTDNSGDTSDLLDLTPNSSATDDISDSPLAVGKTFTDSGSGVSISLLSLSSSGATVSVATGGQTPVQPVCTRGNPSVALTPGQSPSLAAGTAASFSLSVTNTDSSACSSSQFSLAATVPAGWSSLPLSTLTLAPGASTSTTLSVTSATTAAAGSYGFSVVAANVGSTSYRATASATYVVASSTTSTSNKPPVAVNDSGATRVGTAVRMVVLGNDYDPEGKPLQVKTVGVPARGKAVLNSDGSITYTPNGKFKGSDSFSYSISDGAASASAVVSVQVAR
;
A
#
# COMPACT_ATOMS: atom_id res chain seq x y z
N MET A 1 -5.50 -61.48 -22.15
CA MET A 1 -6.25 -61.05 -23.34
C MET A 1 -5.48 -59.93 -24.01
N ALA A 2 -5.04 -60.18 -25.23
CA ALA A 2 -4.35 -59.21 -26.06
C ALA A 2 -5.27 -58.05 -26.46
N ARG A 3 -4.71 -56.85 -26.60
CA ARG A 3 -4.82 -56.07 -27.84
C ARG A 3 -3.72 -55.03 -27.93
N THR A 4 -3.02 -55.16 -29.04
CA THR A 4 -1.92 -54.38 -29.61
C THR A 4 -2.39 -53.01 -30.11
N GLY A 5 -1.52 -52.01 -29.99
CA GLY A 5 -1.62 -50.71 -30.66
C GLY A 5 -0.22 -50.15 -30.88
N THR A 6 0.17 -50.13 -32.14
CA THR A 6 1.48 -49.85 -32.75
C THR A 6 2.03 -48.44 -32.48
N MET A 7 3.32 -48.30 -32.18
CA MET A 7 4.13 -47.16 -32.68
C MET A 7 5.63 -47.50 -32.74
N LEU A 8 6.12 -47.51 -33.98
CA LEU A 8 7.41 -47.01 -34.47
C LEU A 8 8.70 -47.33 -33.67
N SER A 9 9.46 -48.29 -34.22
CA SER A 9 10.92 -48.38 -34.03
C SER A 9 11.61 -47.12 -34.52
N LEU A 10 12.40 -46.48 -33.65
CA LEU A 10 13.65 -45.87 -34.08
C LEU A 10 14.76 -46.32 -33.13
N VAL A 11 15.74 -46.98 -33.71
CA VAL A 11 16.90 -47.62 -33.11
C VAL A 11 17.73 -46.58 -32.34
N LEU A 12 17.84 -46.75 -31.03
CA LEU A 12 18.80 -46.01 -30.20
C LEU A 12 20.15 -46.73 -30.25
N THR A 13 20.96 -46.39 -31.25
CA THR A 13 22.38 -46.77 -31.29
C THR A 13 23.13 -45.97 -30.24
N LEU A 14 23.55 -46.65 -29.16
CA LEU A 14 24.58 -46.16 -28.26
C LEU A 14 25.90 -46.00 -29.05
N PHE A 15 26.25 -44.76 -29.36
CA PHE A 15 27.64 -44.38 -29.60
C PHE A 15 28.07 -43.45 -28.48
N ALA A 16 28.93 -43.97 -27.59
CA ALA A 16 29.79 -43.15 -26.76
C ALA A 16 30.72 -42.35 -27.67
N ALA A 17 30.71 -41.03 -27.52
CA ALA A 17 31.63 -40.11 -28.18
C ALA A 17 32.04 -39.02 -27.19
N PRO A 18 33.25 -38.47 -27.34
CA PRO A 18 34.14 -38.11 -26.24
C PRO A 18 33.86 -36.73 -25.66
N GLY A 19 34.38 -36.50 -24.45
CA GLY A 19 34.43 -35.17 -23.84
C GLY A 19 34.98 -34.13 -24.81
N MET A 20 34.17 -33.13 -25.12
CA MET A 20 34.63 -31.90 -25.76
C MET A 20 34.92 -30.89 -24.66
N ALA A 21 36.22 -30.80 -24.34
CA ALA A 21 36.81 -29.63 -23.74
C ALA A 21 36.39 -28.40 -24.55
N GLN A 22 35.84 -27.39 -23.87
CA GLN A 22 35.64 -26.07 -24.45
C GLN A 22 37.00 -25.54 -24.89
N SER A 23 37.26 -25.52 -26.20
CA SER A 23 38.39 -24.78 -26.74
C SER A 23 38.10 -23.30 -26.53
N SER A 24 38.74 -22.70 -25.52
CA SER A 24 39.01 -21.27 -25.53
C SER A 24 39.87 -21.00 -26.77
N LYS A 25 39.25 -20.53 -27.87
CA LYS A 25 40.02 -19.94 -28.97
C LYS A 25 40.65 -18.66 -28.42
N ALA A 26 41.86 -18.81 -27.92
CA ALA A 26 42.78 -17.70 -27.72
C ALA A 26 42.93 -16.98 -29.07
N LEU A 27 42.73 -15.66 -29.04
CA LEU A 27 43.16 -14.77 -30.11
C LEU A 27 44.66 -15.01 -30.37
N PRO A 28 45.13 -14.98 -31.63
CA PRO A 28 46.54 -15.20 -31.93
C PRO A 28 47.39 -14.18 -31.18
N GLN A 29 48.27 -14.68 -30.30
CA GLN A 29 49.34 -13.90 -29.70
C GLN A 29 50.27 -13.45 -30.82
N ASN A 30 50.11 -12.19 -31.22
CA ASN A 30 51.12 -11.50 -31.99
C ASN A 30 52.28 -11.23 -31.03
N GLN A 31 53.26 -12.14 -30.98
CA GLN A 31 54.54 -11.90 -30.31
C GLN A 31 55.36 -10.91 -31.16
N GLY A 32 54.92 -9.65 -31.16
CA GLY A 32 55.82 -8.52 -31.30
C GLY A 32 56.39 -8.23 -29.93
N THR A 33 57.72 -8.18 -29.81
CA THR A 33 58.43 -7.69 -28.63
C THR A 33 57.84 -6.34 -28.21
N ALA A 34 56.96 -6.35 -27.20
CA ALA A 34 56.44 -5.15 -26.58
C ALA A 34 57.59 -4.52 -25.78
N THR A 35 58.22 -3.50 -26.36
CA THR A 35 58.85 -2.45 -25.55
C THR A 35 57.82 -2.03 -24.51
N ALA A 36 58.15 -2.21 -23.22
CA ALA A 36 57.28 -1.83 -22.11
C ALA A 36 56.78 -0.41 -22.35
N ALA A 37 55.47 -0.26 -22.63
CA ALA A 37 54.87 1.05 -22.75
C ALA A 37 55.13 1.79 -21.43
N ALA A 38 55.76 2.96 -21.51
CA ALA A 38 56.11 3.73 -20.33
C ALA A 38 54.83 4.00 -19.52
N ALA A 39 54.89 3.80 -18.21
CA ALA A 39 53.76 4.09 -17.33
C ALA A 39 53.44 5.59 -17.42
N VAL A 40 52.21 5.90 -17.81
CA VAL A 40 51.71 7.26 -17.94
C VAL A 40 50.90 7.60 -16.70
N GLU A 41 51.21 8.73 -16.07
CA GLU A 41 50.39 9.32 -15.03
C GLU A 41 49.53 10.44 -15.62
N ARG A 42 48.25 10.46 -15.22
CA ARG A 42 47.27 11.46 -15.63
C ARG A 42 46.38 11.84 -14.45
N GLU A 43 46.03 13.11 -14.40
CA GLU A 43 44.97 13.62 -13.55
C GLU A 43 43.78 14.03 -14.39
N GLY A 44 42.59 13.85 -13.84
CA GLY A 44 41.36 14.22 -14.53
C GLY A 44 40.13 13.90 -13.71
N GLU A 45 38.98 14.06 -14.35
CA GLU A 45 37.69 13.69 -13.76
C GLU A 45 37.30 12.29 -14.19
N LEU A 46 36.99 11.44 -13.22
CA LEU A 46 36.40 10.14 -13.46
C LEU A 46 35.05 10.31 -14.14
N GLU A 47 34.76 9.50 -15.14
CA GLU A 47 33.42 9.27 -15.66
C GLU A 47 33.11 7.78 -15.60
N VAL A 48 31.94 7.45 -15.07
CA VAL A 48 31.46 6.09 -14.88
C VAL A 48 30.13 5.96 -15.60
N ILE A 49 30.04 4.98 -16.50
CA ILE A 49 28.79 4.58 -17.15
C ILE A 49 28.40 3.23 -16.57
N HIS A 50 27.21 3.17 -15.97
CA HIS A 50 26.65 1.93 -15.47
C HIS A 50 25.71 1.34 -16.53
N VAL A 51 25.85 0.03 -16.76
CA VAL A 51 25.16 -0.72 -17.81
C VAL A 51 24.29 -1.78 -17.17
N HIS A 52 22.98 -1.74 -17.45
CA HIS A 52 22.00 -2.71 -16.96
C HIS A 52 21.72 -3.77 -17.99
N TYR A 53 21.85 -5.05 -17.66
CA TYR A 53 21.49 -6.13 -18.55
C TYR A 53 20.13 -6.76 -18.14
N PHE A 54 19.36 -7.29 -19.11
CA PHE A 54 18.03 -7.88 -18.92
C PHE A 54 18.05 -9.13 -18.04
N ASP A 55 19.20 -9.77 -17.90
CA ASP A 55 19.44 -10.90 -17.00
C ASP A 55 19.79 -10.47 -15.56
N LYS A 56 19.61 -9.18 -15.24
CA LYS A 56 19.98 -8.54 -13.96
C LYS A 56 21.48 -8.54 -13.69
N THR A 57 22.33 -8.82 -14.69
CA THR A 57 23.76 -8.54 -14.58
C THR A 57 24.05 -7.07 -14.87
N THR A 58 25.18 -6.58 -14.37
CA THR A 58 25.52 -5.16 -14.44
C THR A 58 26.99 -4.98 -14.77
N GLY A 59 27.32 -3.90 -15.45
CA GLY A 59 28.67 -3.61 -15.90
C GLY A 59 29.02 -2.14 -15.77
N ASN A 60 30.30 -1.83 -15.56
CA ASN A 60 30.78 -0.45 -15.50
C ASN A 60 31.79 -0.20 -16.61
N ARG A 61 31.66 0.95 -17.27
CA ARG A 61 32.70 1.50 -18.14
C ARG A 61 33.27 2.75 -17.48
N TYR A 62 34.59 2.83 -17.44
CA TYR A 62 35.31 3.89 -16.74
C TYR A 62 36.10 4.70 -17.74
N TYR A 63 36.08 6.01 -17.56
CA TYR A 63 36.84 6.94 -18.38
C TYR A 63 37.48 8.00 -17.51
N LEU A 64 38.59 8.54 -17.99
CA LEU A 64 39.22 9.74 -17.45
C LEU A 64 38.99 10.88 -18.44
N LYS A 65 38.30 11.93 -17.99
CA LYS A 65 38.19 13.20 -18.71
C LYS A 65 39.36 14.09 -18.33
N THR A 66 40.17 14.42 -19.32
CA THR A 66 41.30 15.33 -19.21
C THR A 66 41.09 16.52 -20.15
N GLU A 67 41.92 17.55 -20.04
CA GLU A 67 41.93 18.67 -21.00
C GLU A 67 42.26 18.19 -22.43
N GLU A 68 43.01 17.10 -22.56
CA GLU A 68 43.41 16.48 -23.84
C GLU A 68 42.31 15.59 -24.44
N GLY A 69 41.23 15.33 -23.70
CA GLY A 69 40.13 14.48 -24.12
C GLY A 69 39.84 13.31 -23.16
N ARG A 70 39.05 12.36 -23.64
CA ARG A 70 38.55 11.20 -22.88
C ARG A 70 39.42 9.97 -23.12
N VAL A 71 39.90 9.34 -22.06
CA VAL A 71 40.69 8.09 -22.09
C VAL A 71 39.89 6.98 -21.41
N GLU A 72 39.79 5.79 -21.99
CA GLU A 72 39.13 4.65 -21.33
C GLU A 72 40.04 4.05 -20.26
N LEU A 73 39.50 3.77 -19.07
CA LEU A 73 40.22 3.11 -17.98
C LEU A 73 39.83 1.63 -17.92
N LYS A 74 40.84 0.74 -17.89
CA LYS A 74 40.63 -0.71 -17.70
C LYS A 74 41.34 -1.17 -16.43
N PHE A 75 40.55 -1.66 -15.48
CA PHE A 75 41.05 -2.21 -14.22
C PHE A 75 41.21 -3.73 -14.35
N LYS A 76 42.31 -4.28 -13.79
CA LYS A 76 42.50 -5.75 -13.71
C LYS A 76 41.44 -6.45 -12.83
N GLY A 77 40.85 -5.72 -11.87
CA GLY A 77 39.80 -6.20 -10.97
C GLY A 77 38.55 -5.30 -11.03
N LYS A 78 37.77 -5.27 -9.94
CA LYS A 78 36.64 -4.33 -9.81
C LYS A 78 37.15 -2.89 -9.87
N GLY A 79 36.53 -2.07 -10.70
CA GLY A 79 36.87 -0.66 -10.81
C GLY A 79 36.40 0.18 -9.61
N PRO A 80 36.71 1.48 -9.62
CA PRO A 80 36.33 2.41 -8.56
C PRO A 80 34.81 2.50 -8.38
N ARG A 81 34.39 2.87 -7.17
CA ARG A 81 32.96 3.02 -6.78
C ARG A 81 32.58 4.48 -6.50
N GLN A 82 33.43 5.40 -6.92
CA GLN A 82 33.23 6.84 -6.87
C GLN A 82 32.37 7.30 -8.07
N PRO A 83 31.53 8.34 -7.91
CA PRO A 83 30.70 8.85 -9.00
C PRO A 83 31.54 9.63 -10.03
N SER A 84 30.96 9.86 -11.20
CA SER A 84 31.50 10.75 -12.23
C SER A 84 31.68 12.17 -11.68
N GLY A 85 32.75 12.86 -12.12
CA GLY A 85 33.18 14.16 -11.60
C GLY A 85 34.16 14.06 -10.42
N THR A 86 34.44 12.85 -9.91
CA THR A 86 35.48 12.65 -8.90
C THR A 86 36.84 12.95 -9.50
N LYS A 87 37.63 13.82 -8.87
CA LYS A 87 39.01 14.11 -9.30
C LYS A 87 39.91 12.99 -8.88
N VAL A 88 40.62 12.40 -9.85
CA VAL A 88 41.47 11.24 -9.63
C VAL A 88 42.84 11.44 -10.28
N ARG A 89 43.85 10.83 -9.67
CA ARG A 89 45.16 10.61 -10.28
C ARG A 89 45.28 9.13 -10.60
N VAL A 90 45.58 8.81 -11.84
CA VAL A 90 45.76 7.45 -12.32
C VAL A 90 47.12 7.30 -12.98
N LYS A 91 47.82 6.23 -12.66
CA LYS A 91 49.08 5.85 -13.31
C LYS A 91 48.89 4.47 -13.91
N GLY A 92 49.18 4.27 -15.20
CA GLY A 92 48.95 3.00 -15.88
C GLY A 92 49.67 2.89 -17.24
N SER A 93 49.45 1.80 -17.97
CA SER A 93 50.02 1.59 -19.30
C SER A 93 49.05 2.07 -20.38
N LEU A 94 49.43 3.08 -21.17
CA LEU A 94 48.59 3.69 -22.20
C LEU A 94 48.81 3.03 -23.57
N SER A 95 47.75 2.53 -24.19
CA SER A 95 47.77 2.01 -25.56
C SER A 95 46.40 2.25 -26.22
N ASN A 96 46.37 2.76 -27.46
CA ASN A 96 45.14 2.98 -28.23
C ASN A 96 44.04 3.76 -27.47
N ASN A 97 44.43 4.80 -26.72
CA ASN A 97 43.52 5.61 -25.88
C ASN A 97 42.82 4.83 -24.74
N VAL A 98 43.40 3.69 -24.36
CA VAL A 98 43.02 2.88 -23.20
C VAL A 98 44.18 2.89 -22.21
N LEU A 99 43.92 3.32 -20.98
CA LEU A 99 44.85 3.26 -19.87
C LEU A 99 44.56 2.02 -19.02
N ALA A 100 45.44 1.02 -19.12
CA ALA A 100 45.35 -0.21 -18.36
C ALA A 100 46.01 -0.06 -16.98
N LEU A 101 45.27 -0.45 -15.93
CA LEU A 101 45.67 -0.37 -14.53
C LEU A 101 45.85 -1.80 -13.99
N ASP A 102 47.11 -2.22 -13.83
CA ASP A 102 47.51 -3.51 -13.25
C ASP A 102 47.90 -3.37 -11.77
N SER A 103 47.46 -4.29 -10.91
CA SER A 103 47.72 -4.21 -9.47
C SER A 103 49.19 -4.44 -9.06
N THR A 104 50.16 -4.37 -9.98
CA THR A 104 51.58 -4.71 -9.75
C THR A 104 52.48 -3.47 -9.75
N GLY A 105 52.41 -2.68 -8.67
CA GLY A 105 53.43 -1.70 -8.24
C GLY A 105 53.74 -0.48 -9.14
N SER A 106 53.53 -0.57 -10.45
CA SER A 106 53.79 0.50 -11.43
C SER A 106 52.54 1.29 -11.82
N THR A 107 51.35 0.81 -11.43
CA THR A 107 50.07 1.49 -11.65
C THR A 107 49.41 1.88 -10.32
N SER A 108 48.62 2.95 -10.33
CA SER A 108 47.93 3.46 -9.14
C SER A 108 46.62 4.14 -9.51
N TYR A 109 45.70 4.17 -8.55
CA TYR A 109 44.47 4.94 -8.60
C TYR A 109 44.34 5.68 -7.27
N GLN A 110 44.30 7.01 -7.31
CA GLN A 110 44.19 7.86 -6.13
C GLN A 110 43.02 8.83 -6.31
N VAL A 111 42.11 8.86 -5.32
CA VAL A 111 41.07 9.89 -5.24
C VAL A 111 41.71 11.16 -4.68
N LEU A 112 41.66 12.25 -5.44
CA LEU A 112 42.16 13.56 -5.03
C LEU A 112 41.05 14.40 -4.38
N ALA A 113 39.84 14.35 -4.95
CA ALA A 113 38.67 15.02 -4.40
C ALA A 113 37.39 14.33 -4.89
N LEU A 114 36.41 14.13 -4.00
CA LEU A 114 35.10 13.60 -4.37
C LEU A 114 34.28 14.64 -5.12
N ALA A 115 33.44 14.18 -6.05
CA ALA A 115 32.43 15.04 -6.66
C ALA A 115 31.47 15.55 -5.57
N ALA A 116 31.21 16.85 -5.54
CA ALA A 116 30.16 17.41 -4.70
C ALA A 116 28.77 16.92 -5.18
N PRO A 117 27.82 16.66 -4.28
CA PRO A 117 26.45 16.33 -4.68
C PRO A 117 25.82 17.50 -5.46
N ASN A 118 25.62 17.33 -6.77
CA ASN A 118 24.89 18.28 -7.62
C ASN A 118 23.44 17.85 -7.81
N THR A 119 22.75 17.71 -6.67
CA THR A 119 21.42 17.11 -6.59
C THR A 119 20.38 18.10 -6.11
N PHE A 120 20.76 19.20 -5.45
CA PHE A 120 19.82 20.17 -4.91
C PHE A 120 19.24 21.12 -5.98
N GLY A 121 18.02 21.57 -5.73
CA GLY A 121 17.32 22.56 -6.54
C GLY A 121 16.80 21.99 -7.87
N GLU A 122 16.62 22.91 -8.81
CA GLU A 122 16.15 22.60 -10.16
C GLU A 122 17.20 21.81 -10.94
N GLN A 123 16.82 20.65 -11.44
CA GLN A 123 17.64 19.80 -12.30
C GLN A 123 17.20 19.96 -13.75
N LYS A 124 17.83 20.92 -14.45
CA LYS A 124 17.55 21.20 -15.86
C LYS A 124 17.86 20.01 -16.76
N THR A 125 16.84 19.46 -17.40
CA THR A 125 16.89 18.22 -18.16
C THR A 125 16.37 18.38 -19.59
N ALA A 126 17.15 17.94 -20.57
CA ALA A 126 16.71 17.80 -21.95
C ALA A 126 16.25 16.36 -22.20
N VAL A 127 15.02 16.18 -22.68
CA VAL A 127 14.52 14.89 -23.16
C VAL A 127 14.56 14.90 -24.68
N LEU A 128 15.42 14.07 -25.27
CA LEU A 128 15.60 13.94 -26.71
C LEU A 128 14.87 12.67 -27.18
N LEU A 129 13.77 12.84 -27.91
CA LEU A 129 13.13 11.72 -28.61
C LEU A 129 13.93 11.47 -29.90
N VAL A 130 14.49 10.27 -30.06
CA VAL A 130 15.40 9.97 -31.18
C VAL A 130 15.02 8.66 -31.84
N ASN A 131 14.95 8.65 -33.16
CA ASN A 131 14.77 7.44 -33.97
C ASN A 131 15.93 7.29 -34.96
N PHE A 132 15.94 6.23 -35.76
CA PHE A 132 17.09 5.83 -36.57
C PHE A 132 16.74 5.85 -38.05
N GLN A 133 17.74 5.96 -38.92
CA GLN A 133 17.50 6.01 -40.37
C GLN A 133 16.78 4.76 -40.90
N ASP A 134 17.05 3.60 -40.30
CA ASP A 134 16.47 2.29 -40.60
C ASP A 134 15.23 1.97 -39.75
N ASN A 135 14.98 2.72 -38.68
CA ASN A 135 13.80 2.58 -37.82
C ASN A 135 13.32 3.94 -37.33
N GLN A 136 12.40 4.53 -38.09
CA GLN A 136 11.85 5.85 -37.80
C GLN A 136 10.61 5.80 -36.89
N THR A 137 10.33 4.66 -36.25
CA THR A 137 9.15 4.50 -35.39
C THR A 137 9.14 5.53 -34.26
N GLN A 138 7.96 6.05 -33.93
CA GLN A 138 7.77 7.09 -32.92
C GLN A 138 6.77 6.61 -31.84
N PRO A 139 7.17 5.70 -30.93
CA PRO A 139 6.25 5.05 -29.99
C PRO A 139 5.68 5.97 -28.91
N TYR A 140 6.25 7.17 -28.74
CA TYR A 140 5.87 8.12 -27.70
C TYR A 140 5.62 9.51 -28.29
N THR A 141 4.61 10.17 -27.76
CA THR A 141 4.36 11.59 -28.01
C THR A 141 5.23 12.46 -27.09
N ALA A 142 5.51 13.70 -27.51
CA ALA A 142 6.20 14.67 -26.67
C ALA A 142 5.44 14.95 -25.36
N SER A 143 4.10 14.94 -25.39
CA SER A 143 3.26 15.09 -24.20
C SER A 143 3.45 13.94 -23.22
N GLN A 144 3.41 12.68 -23.68
CA GLN A 144 3.66 11.52 -22.82
C GLN A 144 5.06 11.55 -22.19
N ALA A 145 6.08 11.95 -22.96
CA ALA A 145 7.43 12.10 -22.42
C ALA A 145 7.51 13.21 -21.37
N ASN A 146 6.82 14.32 -21.60
CA ASN A 146 6.78 15.44 -20.67
C ASN A 146 6.09 15.03 -19.36
N THR A 147 4.89 14.46 -19.42
CA THR A 147 4.15 14.02 -18.23
C THR A 147 4.86 12.92 -17.45
N THR A 148 5.60 12.04 -18.13
CA THR A 148 6.38 11.00 -17.46
C THR A 148 7.60 11.59 -16.74
N VAL A 149 8.43 12.38 -17.43
CA VAL A 149 9.71 12.88 -16.89
C VAL A 149 9.50 14.06 -15.95
N PHE A 150 8.79 15.10 -16.39
CA PHE A 150 8.61 16.34 -15.65
C PHE A 150 7.38 16.35 -14.74
N GLY A 151 6.45 15.41 -14.93
CA GLY A 151 5.35 15.13 -14.00
C GLY A 151 5.74 14.01 -13.03
N SER A 152 5.25 12.80 -13.27
CA SER A 152 5.29 11.69 -12.30
C SER A 152 6.69 11.34 -11.75
N SER A 153 7.75 11.44 -12.56
CA SER A 153 9.12 11.17 -12.12
C SER A 153 9.71 12.33 -11.33
N SER A 154 9.39 13.58 -11.72
CA SER A 154 9.77 14.78 -10.98
C SER A 154 9.11 14.81 -9.60
N ASP A 155 7.81 14.50 -9.52
CA ASP A 155 7.06 14.41 -8.27
C ASP A 155 7.65 13.34 -7.35
N PHE A 156 8.01 12.17 -7.89
CA PHE A 156 8.70 11.11 -7.14
C PHE A 156 10.03 11.60 -6.54
N ILE A 157 10.87 12.26 -7.34
CA ILE A 157 12.17 12.81 -6.88
C ILE A 157 11.95 13.90 -5.83
N LYS A 158 10.92 14.73 -6.01
CA LYS A 158 10.57 15.82 -5.11
C LYS A 158 10.09 15.29 -3.76
N GLU A 159 9.27 14.25 -3.73
CA GLU A 159 8.90 13.58 -2.48
C GLU A 159 10.11 12.90 -1.82
N ASN A 160 10.89 12.13 -2.58
CA ASN A 160 12.07 11.43 -2.07
C ASN A 160 13.08 12.35 -1.40
N SER A 161 13.27 13.54 -1.98
CA SER A 161 14.23 14.55 -1.54
C SER A 161 13.68 15.50 -0.48
N SER A 162 12.47 15.31 0.03
CA SER A 162 11.80 16.27 0.93
C SER A 162 11.73 17.68 0.33
N GLN A 163 11.30 17.74 -0.93
CA GLN A 163 11.13 18.96 -1.74
C GLN A 163 12.43 19.66 -2.15
N GLN A 164 13.58 19.05 -1.89
CA GLN A 164 14.88 19.67 -2.16
C GLN A 164 15.31 19.57 -3.63
N THR A 165 14.70 18.70 -4.43
CA THR A 165 15.10 18.42 -5.82
C THR A 165 13.89 18.23 -6.72
N TRP A 166 13.92 18.78 -7.93
CA TRP A 166 12.89 18.52 -8.94
C TRP A 166 13.49 18.59 -10.35
N LEU A 167 12.87 17.89 -11.30
CA LEU A 167 13.24 17.96 -12.71
C LEU A 167 12.44 19.09 -13.38
N ASN A 168 13.11 19.87 -14.23
CA ASN A 168 12.47 20.82 -15.13
C ASN A 168 13.21 20.87 -16.47
N GLY A 169 12.54 21.23 -17.56
CA GLY A 169 13.17 21.38 -18.86
C GLY A 169 12.22 21.10 -20.02
N ASN A 170 12.77 20.58 -21.11
CA ASN A 170 12.06 20.50 -22.38
C ASN A 170 12.15 19.10 -22.99
N VAL A 171 11.06 18.71 -23.67
CA VAL A 171 11.05 17.57 -24.57
C VAL A 171 11.25 18.08 -25.99
N PHE A 172 12.28 17.57 -26.64
CA PHE A 172 12.57 17.82 -28.04
C PHE A 172 12.07 16.63 -28.86
N GLY A 173 11.22 16.93 -29.84
CA GLY A 173 10.57 15.94 -30.69
C GLY A 173 11.56 15.12 -31.54
N TRP A 174 11.01 14.20 -32.32
CA TRP A 174 11.79 13.14 -32.98
C TRP A 174 12.92 13.65 -33.87
N LEU A 175 14.16 13.40 -33.43
CA LEU A 175 15.38 13.63 -34.18
C LEU A 175 15.81 12.31 -34.85
N THR A 176 15.82 12.29 -36.18
CA THR A 176 16.28 11.12 -36.94
C THR A 176 17.80 11.08 -37.00
N LEU A 177 18.39 10.08 -36.35
CA LEU A 177 19.83 9.89 -36.32
C LEU A 177 20.31 9.27 -37.64
N PRO A 178 21.41 9.76 -38.25
CA PRO A 178 21.96 9.25 -39.50
C PRO A 178 22.81 7.98 -39.28
N ILE A 179 22.27 7.05 -38.47
CA ILE A 179 22.85 5.75 -38.16
C ILE A 179 21.72 4.71 -38.08
N ASN A 180 22.07 3.45 -38.31
CA ASN A 180 21.16 2.34 -38.04
C ASN A 180 20.94 2.16 -36.52
N GLN A 181 19.82 1.53 -36.16
CA GLN A 181 19.49 1.24 -34.77
C GLN A 181 20.65 0.47 -34.10
N THR A 182 21.11 0.96 -32.95
CA THR A 182 22.29 0.46 -32.27
C THR A 182 22.07 0.32 -30.77
N CYS A 183 22.83 -0.57 -30.12
CA CYS A 183 22.85 -0.72 -28.67
C CYS A 183 23.99 0.06 -28.01
N SER A 184 24.74 0.85 -28.79
CA SER A 184 25.83 1.69 -28.29
C SER A 184 25.28 3.02 -27.73
N PRO A 185 25.30 3.23 -26.40
CA PRO A 185 24.85 4.48 -25.79
C PRO A 185 25.69 5.68 -26.24
N ASP A 186 27.00 5.48 -26.42
CA ASP A 186 27.93 6.51 -26.89
C ASP A 186 27.54 7.00 -28.29
N ASN A 187 27.22 6.08 -29.22
CA ASN A 187 26.80 6.45 -30.57
C ASN A 187 25.46 7.17 -30.54
N VAL A 188 24.47 6.65 -29.81
CA VAL A 188 23.15 7.29 -29.69
C VAL A 188 23.31 8.72 -29.17
N ALA A 189 24.07 8.93 -28.09
CA ALA A 189 24.26 10.25 -27.53
C ALA A 189 25.01 11.20 -28.47
N ALA A 190 26.09 10.73 -29.12
CA ALA A 190 26.88 11.55 -30.04
C ALA A 190 26.03 12.05 -31.21
N TYR A 191 25.33 11.15 -31.91
CA TYR A 191 24.49 11.52 -33.05
C TYR A 191 23.25 12.31 -32.63
N ALA A 192 22.65 12.01 -31.47
CA ALA A 192 21.52 12.79 -30.94
C ALA A 192 21.91 14.23 -30.60
N ASN A 193 23.06 14.42 -29.95
CA ASN A 193 23.57 15.76 -29.64
C ASN A 193 23.88 16.54 -30.92
N GLN A 194 24.43 15.89 -31.94
CA GLN A 194 24.68 16.50 -33.24
C GLN A 194 23.37 16.86 -33.95
N ALA A 195 22.37 15.96 -33.96
CA ALA A 195 21.06 16.21 -34.56
C ALA A 195 20.34 17.37 -33.85
N ALA A 196 20.40 17.42 -32.51
CA ALA A 196 19.85 18.51 -31.72
C ALA A 196 20.52 19.85 -32.07
N LYS A 197 21.85 19.88 -32.17
CA LYS A 197 22.60 21.07 -32.59
C LYS A 197 22.20 21.54 -33.98
N THR A 198 22.07 20.62 -34.95
CA THR A 198 21.60 20.94 -36.31
C THR A 198 20.18 21.49 -36.31
N ALA A 199 19.32 21.01 -35.41
CA ALA A 199 17.96 21.51 -35.20
C ALA A 199 17.89 22.83 -34.42
N GLY A 200 19.03 23.46 -34.09
CA GLY A 200 19.09 24.72 -33.35
C GLY A 200 18.81 24.60 -31.84
N ILE A 201 18.86 23.38 -31.30
CA ILE A 201 18.64 23.13 -29.87
C ILE A 201 19.95 23.32 -29.11
N ASP A 202 19.97 24.28 -28.18
CA ASP A 202 21.10 24.48 -27.28
C ASP A 202 21.02 23.54 -26.07
N LEU A 203 21.88 22.51 -26.09
CA LEU A 203 22.00 21.51 -25.03
C LEU A 203 22.96 21.92 -23.89
N THR A 204 23.62 23.08 -23.97
CA THR A 204 24.58 23.52 -22.94
C THR A 204 23.89 23.96 -21.65
N GLN A 205 22.64 24.44 -21.75
CA GLN A 205 21.80 24.82 -20.61
C GLN A 205 21.20 23.63 -19.84
N TYR A 206 21.35 22.39 -20.36
CA TYR A 206 20.79 21.18 -19.77
C TYR A 206 21.91 20.27 -19.25
N PRO A 207 22.26 20.33 -17.95
CA PRO A 207 23.22 19.42 -17.32
C PRO A 207 22.74 17.96 -17.31
N ARG A 208 21.46 17.69 -17.54
CA ARG A 208 20.90 16.34 -17.61
C ARG A 208 20.33 16.07 -18.99
N ARG A 209 20.57 14.89 -19.55
CA ARG A 209 20.06 14.50 -20.87
C ARG A 209 19.45 13.11 -20.81
N ILE A 210 18.23 12.97 -21.33
CA ILE A 210 17.55 11.68 -21.46
C ILE A 210 17.30 11.42 -22.94
N TYR A 211 17.91 10.37 -23.48
CA TYR A 211 17.71 9.89 -24.84
C TYR A 211 16.64 8.81 -24.82
N VAL A 212 15.48 9.06 -25.44
CA VAL A 212 14.39 8.11 -25.53
C VAL A 212 14.32 7.57 -26.94
N MET A 213 14.45 6.25 -27.09
CA MET A 213 14.52 5.60 -28.40
C MET A 213 13.48 4.48 -28.54
N PRO A 214 13.11 4.09 -29.78
CA PRO A 214 12.27 2.94 -30.04
C PRO A 214 12.93 1.67 -29.54
N LYS A 215 12.11 0.70 -29.12
CA LYS A 215 12.59 -0.58 -28.61
C LYS A 215 13.47 -1.26 -29.67
N ASN A 216 14.70 -1.56 -29.29
CA ASN A 216 15.60 -2.49 -29.97
C ASN A 216 15.66 -3.77 -29.14
N THR A 217 15.07 -4.85 -29.64
CA THR A 217 15.06 -6.15 -28.97
C THR A 217 16.40 -6.86 -28.99
N ALA A 218 17.35 -6.42 -29.84
CA ALA A 218 18.72 -6.93 -29.85
C ALA A 218 19.57 -6.35 -28.71
N CYS A 219 19.14 -5.25 -28.09
CA CYS A 219 19.84 -4.72 -26.93
C CYS A 219 19.50 -5.52 -25.70
N THR A 220 20.49 -5.70 -24.83
CA THR A 220 20.32 -6.39 -23.56
C THR A 220 19.84 -5.47 -22.45
N TRP A 221 19.43 -4.23 -22.72
CA TRP A 221 19.13 -3.22 -21.71
C TRP A 221 17.85 -2.46 -22.02
N SER A 222 17.10 -2.07 -20.98
CA SER A 222 15.88 -1.22 -21.07
C SER A 222 16.17 0.23 -20.71
N GLY A 223 17.07 0.45 -19.76
CA GLY A 223 17.59 1.73 -19.33
C GLY A 223 19.11 1.68 -19.21
N MET A 224 19.77 2.84 -19.23
CA MET A 224 21.18 3.00 -18.93
C MET A 224 21.45 4.42 -18.47
N GLY A 225 22.43 4.63 -17.60
CA GLY A 225 22.74 5.94 -17.05
C GLY A 225 24.23 6.13 -16.75
N THR A 226 24.72 7.36 -16.95
CA THR A 226 25.97 7.78 -16.33
C THR A 226 25.77 7.87 -14.82
N VAL A 227 26.75 7.43 -14.03
CA VAL A 227 26.69 7.51 -12.56
C VAL A 227 27.25 8.86 -12.13
N GLY A 228 26.39 9.83 -11.86
CA GLY A 228 26.77 11.21 -11.55
C GLY A 228 27.20 12.01 -12.79
N GLY A 229 27.93 13.09 -12.55
CA GLY A 229 28.51 13.95 -13.58
C GLY A 229 27.60 15.10 -14.02
N SER A 230 28.20 16.10 -14.68
CA SER A 230 27.51 17.23 -15.30
C SER A 230 28.27 17.64 -16.57
N PRO A 231 27.78 17.32 -17.79
CA PRO A 231 26.47 16.73 -18.04
C PRO A 231 26.41 15.23 -17.67
N SER A 232 25.24 14.76 -17.26
CA SER A 232 24.89 13.35 -17.13
C SER A 232 23.97 12.90 -18.27
N SER A 233 23.88 11.61 -18.52
CA SER A 233 23.08 11.06 -19.61
C SER A 233 22.35 9.79 -19.19
N SER A 234 21.11 9.63 -19.68
CA SER A 234 20.30 8.42 -19.55
C SER A 234 19.79 7.98 -20.92
N TRP A 235 19.71 6.68 -21.17
CA TRP A 235 19.21 6.10 -22.41
C TRP A 235 18.06 5.15 -22.12
N LEU A 236 16.90 5.37 -22.74
CA LEU A 236 15.70 4.56 -22.53
C LEU A 236 15.34 3.81 -23.82
N ASN A 237 15.49 2.49 -23.79
CA ASN A 237 15.23 1.59 -24.91
C ASN A 237 13.78 1.10 -24.88
N GLY A 238 12.86 1.88 -25.46
CA GLY A 238 11.44 1.52 -25.51
C GLY A 238 10.77 1.35 -24.13
N ALA A 239 11.30 2.03 -23.11
CA ALA A 239 10.89 1.90 -21.71
C ALA A 239 10.63 3.26 -21.05
N LEU A 240 9.76 4.08 -21.63
CA LEU A 240 9.39 5.39 -21.08
C LEU A 240 8.25 5.28 -20.07
N TYR A 241 8.58 5.04 -18.81
CA TYR A 241 7.65 5.10 -17.68
C TYR A 241 8.41 5.45 -16.39
N ARG A 242 7.67 5.89 -15.35
CA ARG A 242 8.21 6.45 -14.11
C ARG A 242 9.38 5.62 -13.53
N GLY A 243 9.18 4.32 -13.32
CA GLY A 243 10.17 3.45 -12.67
C GLY A 243 11.54 3.47 -13.35
N VAL A 244 11.59 3.36 -14.69
CA VAL A 244 12.85 3.40 -15.45
C VAL A 244 13.43 4.81 -15.41
N VAL A 245 12.62 5.85 -15.60
CA VAL A 245 13.10 7.24 -15.55
C VAL A 245 13.72 7.56 -14.20
N THR A 246 13.06 7.21 -13.09
CA THR A 246 13.57 7.47 -11.74
C THR A 246 14.79 6.62 -11.43
N HIS A 247 14.85 5.37 -11.89
CA HIS A 247 16.04 4.53 -11.74
C HIS A 247 17.26 5.14 -12.46
N GLU A 248 17.14 5.46 -13.75
CA GLU A 248 18.25 6.05 -14.51
C GLU A 248 18.63 7.44 -14.01
N MET A 249 17.65 8.22 -13.57
CA MET A 249 17.93 9.51 -12.95
C MET A 249 18.68 9.34 -11.61
N GLY A 250 18.40 8.28 -10.86
CA GLY A 250 19.19 7.87 -9.70
C GLY A 250 20.66 7.69 -10.04
N HIS A 251 20.98 6.98 -11.13
CA HIS A 251 22.36 6.95 -11.64
C HIS A 251 22.87 8.32 -11.99
N ASN A 252 22.13 9.13 -12.73
CA ASN A 252 22.56 10.49 -13.08
C ASN A 252 22.84 11.37 -11.85
N PHE A 253 22.21 11.10 -10.70
CA PHE A 253 22.51 11.72 -9.41
C PHE A 253 23.75 11.15 -8.71
N GLY A 254 24.26 9.99 -9.12
CA GLY A 254 25.44 9.33 -8.56
C GLY A 254 25.12 8.06 -7.76
N LEU A 255 23.90 7.55 -7.85
CA LEU A 255 23.51 6.30 -7.21
C LEU A 255 24.01 5.08 -7.97
N TRP A 256 24.22 4.01 -7.22
CA TRP A 256 24.53 2.68 -7.72
C TRP A 256 23.39 1.75 -7.32
N HIS A 257 23.44 0.50 -7.75
CA HIS A 257 22.44 -0.46 -7.34
C HIS A 257 22.37 -0.70 -5.85
N SER A 258 21.16 -1.07 -5.46
CA SER A 258 20.84 -1.64 -4.17
C SER A 258 20.64 -3.14 -4.34
N HIS A 259 21.10 -3.89 -3.35
CA HIS A 259 21.29 -5.32 -3.41
C HIS A 259 20.63 -5.98 -2.22
N SER A 260 20.51 -7.29 -2.28
CA SER A 260 20.26 -8.09 -1.09
C SER A 260 21.49 -8.89 -0.70
N LEU A 261 21.60 -9.16 0.60
CA LEU A 261 22.55 -10.12 1.18
C LEU A 261 21.76 -11.24 1.84
N ASP A 262 21.78 -12.41 1.20
CA ASP A 262 21.13 -13.63 1.67
C ASP A 262 22.21 -14.62 2.13
N CYS A 263 22.15 -15.04 3.40
CA CYS A 263 23.09 -16.01 3.96
C CYS A 263 22.43 -17.33 4.38
N GLY A 264 21.21 -17.58 3.89
CA GLY A 264 20.40 -18.76 4.14
C GLY A 264 19.97 -18.85 5.60
N ALA A 265 20.60 -19.73 6.38
CA ALA A 265 20.17 -20.01 7.74
C ALA A 265 20.54 -18.95 8.78
N THR A 266 21.22 -17.88 8.36
CA THR A 266 21.73 -16.82 9.21
C THR A 266 21.59 -15.48 8.49
N THR A 267 21.55 -14.38 9.24
CA THR A 267 21.55 -13.02 8.67
C THR A 267 22.93 -12.59 8.15
N LEU A 268 24.00 -13.08 8.77
CA LEU A 268 25.39 -12.78 8.40
C LEU A 268 26.22 -14.05 8.52
N GLY A 269 27.16 -14.26 7.60
CA GLY A 269 28.06 -15.42 7.62
C GLY A 269 28.90 -15.57 6.37
N SER A 270 29.68 -16.65 6.32
CA SER A 270 30.50 -16.97 5.13
C SER A 270 29.69 -17.56 3.97
N SER A 271 28.44 -17.97 4.22
CA SER A 271 27.49 -18.48 3.22
C SER A 271 26.78 -17.37 2.45
N CYS A 272 27.01 -16.09 2.79
CA CYS A 272 26.29 -14.99 2.17
C CYS A 272 26.52 -14.92 0.67
N SER A 273 25.43 -14.79 -0.07
CA SER A 273 25.38 -14.47 -1.48
C SER A 273 24.73 -13.10 -1.67
N ARG A 274 25.37 -12.27 -2.50
CA ARG A 274 24.84 -10.96 -2.85
C ARG A 274 24.03 -11.09 -4.13
N SER A 275 22.79 -10.60 -4.12
CA SER A 275 21.96 -10.53 -5.33
C SER A 275 21.94 -9.11 -5.87
N GLU A 276 22.44 -8.96 -7.10
CA GLU A 276 22.32 -7.71 -7.85
C GLU A 276 20.83 -7.38 -8.04
N TYR A 277 20.43 -6.12 -7.83
CA TYR A 277 19.02 -5.72 -7.81
C TYR A 277 18.17 -6.42 -6.73
N GLY A 278 18.78 -7.09 -5.76
CA GLY A 278 18.06 -7.89 -4.77
C GLY A 278 17.17 -7.09 -3.81
N ASP A 279 17.34 -5.78 -3.72
CA ASP A 279 16.55 -4.94 -2.84
C ASP A 279 15.17 -4.62 -3.44
N ALA A 280 14.13 -5.28 -2.94
CA ALA A 280 12.75 -5.02 -3.36
C ALA A 280 12.17 -3.71 -2.80
N PHE A 281 12.87 -3.06 -1.87
CA PHE A 281 12.41 -1.86 -1.14
C PHE A 281 13.16 -0.58 -1.56
N ASP A 282 13.75 -0.60 -2.75
CA ASP A 282 14.55 0.51 -3.27
C ASP A 282 14.42 0.62 -4.81
N THR A 283 14.32 1.85 -5.31
CA THR A 283 14.27 2.13 -6.76
C THR A 283 15.56 1.74 -7.49
N MET A 284 16.73 1.78 -6.85
CA MET A 284 17.99 1.27 -7.41
C MET A 284 18.14 -0.24 -7.21
N GLY A 285 17.19 -0.90 -6.55
CA GLY A 285 17.00 -2.34 -6.59
C GLY A 285 15.86 -2.71 -7.52
N ASN A 286 15.13 -3.77 -7.19
CA ASN A 286 13.98 -4.26 -7.99
C ASN A 286 12.64 -3.63 -7.54
N GLY A 287 12.68 -2.60 -6.69
CA GLY A 287 11.50 -1.94 -6.12
C GLY A 287 10.99 -0.74 -6.92
N GLY A 288 9.69 -0.45 -6.81
CA GLY A 288 9.06 0.77 -7.35
C GLY A 288 8.87 1.89 -6.32
N VAL A 289 9.58 1.80 -5.19
CA VAL A 289 9.42 2.61 -3.97
C VAL A 289 10.60 3.57 -3.76
N HIS A 290 10.59 4.41 -2.72
CA HIS A 290 11.66 5.38 -2.45
C HIS A 290 13.06 4.79 -2.43
N TYR A 291 14.05 5.64 -2.75
CA TYR A 291 15.46 5.33 -2.50
C TYR A 291 15.71 5.16 -1.00
N ASN A 292 16.63 4.28 -0.64
CA ASN A 292 16.96 3.95 0.71
C ASN A 292 17.85 5.01 1.39
N ALA A 293 18.01 4.89 2.70
CA ALA A 293 18.63 5.92 3.53
C ALA A 293 20.08 6.15 3.18
N PHE A 294 20.82 5.08 2.84
CA PHE A 294 22.21 5.19 2.38
C PHE A 294 22.28 5.97 1.07
N GLN A 295 21.44 5.63 0.08
CA GLN A 295 21.42 6.35 -1.19
C GLN A 295 20.99 7.82 -1.00
N LYS A 296 19.95 8.08 -0.20
CA LYS A 296 19.50 9.46 0.07
C LYS A 296 20.55 10.29 0.83
N GLU A 297 21.25 9.71 1.80
CA GLU A 297 22.36 10.40 2.48
C GLU A 297 23.47 10.76 1.49
N ARG A 298 23.81 9.86 0.56
CA ARG A 298 24.82 10.12 -0.49
C ARG A 298 24.41 11.25 -1.44
N LEU A 299 23.12 11.44 -1.70
CA LEU A 299 22.62 12.57 -2.47
C LEU A 299 22.50 13.86 -1.67
N GLY A 300 22.76 13.83 -0.36
CA GLY A 300 22.49 14.94 0.56
C GLY A 300 21.01 15.15 0.83
N TRP A 301 20.13 14.25 0.41
CA TRP A 301 18.69 14.37 0.66
C TRP A 301 18.30 13.99 2.09
N LEU A 302 19.17 13.29 2.81
CA LEU A 302 19.10 13.06 4.25
C LEU A 302 20.43 13.46 4.89
N ASN A 303 20.37 13.88 6.15
CA ASN A 303 21.53 14.22 7.00
C ASN A 303 22.41 15.38 6.51
N TYR A 304 22.09 16.02 5.39
CA TYR A 304 22.73 17.25 4.95
C TYR A 304 22.16 18.44 5.72
N ASN A 305 23.01 19.26 6.33
CA ASN A 305 22.60 20.28 7.29
C ASN A 305 21.61 19.77 8.35
N LEU A 306 21.66 18.45 8.65
CA LEU A 306 20.81 17.73 9.58
C LEU A 306 19.30 17.71 9.24
N SER A 307 18.88 17.95 7.98
CA SER A 307 17.45 17.98 7.63
C SER A 307 17.10 17.34 6.27
N PRO A 308 16.20 16.32 6.24
CA PRO A 308 15.73 15.53 7.37
C PRO A 308 16.86 14.73 8.02
N ALA A 309 16.81 14.57 9.34
CA ALA A 309 17.91 14.01 10.12
C ALA A 309 18.03 12.48 9.99
N ILE A 310 19.27 12.01 10.05
CA ILE A 310 19.64 10.64 10.39
C ILE A 310 20.24 10.67 11.79
N ALA A 311 19.81 9.76 12.66
CA ALA A 311 20.47 9.60 13.97
C ALA A 311 21.72 8.74 13.79
N THR A 312 22.90 9.31 14.03
CA THR A 312 24.18 8.57 13.92
C THR A 312 24.62 8.05 15.29
N VAL A 313 24.94 6.75 15.35
CA VAL A 313 25.42 6.06 16.55
C VAL A 313 26.78 5.44 16.25
N GLU A 314 27.86 6.05 16.74
CA GLU A 314 29.23 5.53 16.55
C GLU A 314 29.74 4.73 17.74
N SER A 315 29.24 4.99 18.94
CA SER A 315 29.62 4.29 20.17
C SER A 315 28.48 4.32 21.20
N GLY A 316 28.53 3.40 22.17
CA GLY A 316 27.57 3.35 23.26
C GLY A 316 26.29 2.57 22.94
N SER A 317 25.28 2.76 23.80
CA SER A 317 23.92 2.27 23.60
C SER A 317 22.92 3.40 23.75
N THR A 318 21.92 3.45 22.86
CA THR A 318 20.90 4.49 22.83
C THR A 318 19.60 3.98 22.24
N THR A 319 18.51 4.72 22.46
CA THR A 319 17.20 4.46 21.85
C THR A 319 16.82 5.62 20.93
N VAL A 320 16.35 5.31 19.72
CA VAL A 320 15.96 6.29 18.71
C VAL A 320 14.55 5.98 18.21
N THR A 321 13.69 7.01 18.13
CA THR A 321 12.38 6.88 17.48
C THR A 321 12.44 7.42 16.06
N LEU A 322 12.22 6.53 15.10
CA LEU A 322 12.06 6.79 13.68
C LEU A 322 10.63 7.26 13.38
N THR A 323 10.50 8.23 12.50
CA THR A 323 9.22 8.55 11.83
C THR A 323 9.13 7.81 10.50
N PRO A 324 7.92 7.58 9.95
CA PRO A 324 7.78 6.95 8.65
C PRO A 324 8.64 7.65 7.60
N TYR A 325 9.35 6.82 6.84
CA TYR A 325 10.40 7.26 5.93
C TYR A 325 9.92 8.26 4.86
N ALA A 326 8.72 8.05 4.31
CA ALA A 326 8.07 8.92 3.33
C ALA A 326 7.18 10.02 3.96
N ALA A 327 6.98 10.03 5.28
CA ALA A 327 6.17 11.09 5.90
C ALA A 327 6.87 12.45 5.83
N ALA A 328 6.09 13.50 5.58
CA ALA A 328 6.59 14.87 5.65
C ALA A 328 7.08 15.23 7.07
N GLY A 329 7.96 16.24 7.16
CA GLY A 329 8.47 16.79 8.42
C GLY A 329 9.90 16.34 8.78
N ASN A 330 10.40 16.88 9.90
CA ASN A 330 11.82 16.82 10.27
C ASN A 330 12.16 15.73 11.29
N GLY A 331 11.25 14.77 11.52
CA GLY A 331 11.53 13.63 12.38
C GLY A 331 12.69 12.79 11.84
N ILE A 332 13.35 12.02 12.72
CA ILE A 332 14.45 11.13 12.31
C ILE A 332 13.92 10.14 11.28
N LYS A 333 14.59 10.05 10.12
CA LYS A 333 14.17 9.18 9.01
C LYS A 333 14.91 7.84 8.98
N ALA A 334 16.12 7.80 9.51
CA ALA A 334 16.90 6.58 9.61
C ALA A 334 17.86 6.65 10.80
N VAL A 335 18.34 5.48 11.24
CA VAL A 335 19.48 5.36 12.16
C VAL A 335 20.69 4.85 11.37
N LYS A 336 21.83 5.51 11.52
CA LYS A 336 23.12 5.11 10.93
C LYS A 336 24.05 4.65 12.05
N VAL A 337 24.37 3.37 12.09
CA VAL A 337 25.14 2.73 13.17
C VAL A 337 26.51 2.31 12.66
N LEU A 338 27.59 2.70 13.34
CA LEU A 338 28.94 2.36 12.93
C LEU A 338 29.13 0.84 13.03
N LYS A 339 29.41 0.20 11.90
CA LYS A 339 29.73 -1.23 11.81
C LYS A 339 31.23 -1.47 11.98
N GLY A 340 32.07 -0.64 11.38
CA GLY A 340 33.52 -0.83 11.49
C GLY A 340 34.30 0.20 10.70
N VAL A 341 35.59 0.29 11.02
CA VAL A 341 36.54 1.18 10.35
C VAL A 341 37.63 0.32 9.73
N ASP A 342 37.80 0.41 8.42
CA ASP A 342 38.91 -0.25 7.75
C ASP A 342 40.23 0.36 8.24
N ALA A 343 41.09 -0.47 8.83
CA ALA A 343 42.31 0.00 9.49
C ALA A 343 43.35 0.58 8.52
N THR A 344 43.25 0.27 7.23
CA THR A 344 44.21 0.71 6.20
C THR A 344 43.80 2.03 5.57
N THR A 345 42.50 2.14 5.27
CA THR A 345 41.93 3.27 4.50
C THR A 345 41.21 4.28 5.39
N GLY A 346 40.90 3.93 6.64
CA GLY A 346 40.06 4.72 7.54
C GLY A 346 38.58 4.76 7.13
N GLN A 347 38.19 3.98 6.10
CA GLN A 347 36.84 4.00 5.56
C GLN A 347 35.86 3.36 6.55
N LYS A 348 34.77 4.07 6.87
CA LYS A 348 33.73 3.58 7.77
C LYS A 348 32.68 2.79 7.00
N SER A 349 32.28 1.67 7.57
CA SER A 349 31.12 0.88 7.17
C SER A 349 30.02 1.02 8.21
N TRP A 350 28.77 0.90 7.78
CA TRP A 350 27.60 1.28 8.55
C TRP A 350 26.44 0.30 8.35
N TYR A 351 25.57 0.25 9.35
CA TYR A 351 24.19 -0.21 9.20
C TYR A 351 23.24 0.98 9.11
N TYR A 352 22.27 0.90 8.21
CA TYR A 352 21.17 1.85 8.11
C TYR A 352 19.86 1.15 8.48
N VAL A 353 19.11 1.76 9.39
CA VAL A 353 17.82 1.24 9.87
C VAL A 353 16.71 2.16 9.40
N GLU A 354 15.69 1.59 8.74
CA GLU A 354 14.58 2.32 8.13
C GLU A 354 13.23 1.81 8.63
N PHE A 355 12.32 2.75 8.90
CA PHE A 355 10.92 2.45 9.16
C PHE A 355 10.05 2.90 7.97
N ARG A 356 9.61 1.93 7.16
CA ARG A 356 8.84 2.18 5.94
C ARG A 356 7.34 1.96 6.19
N GLN A 357 6.51 2.81 5.59
CA GLN A 357 5.05 2.73 5.62
C GLN A 357 4.50 3.09 4.24
N PRO A 358 3.31 2.61 3.85
CA PRO A 358 2.75 2.81 2.51
C PRO A 358 2.18 4.24 2.35
N LEU A 359 3.07 5.23 2.34
CA LEU A 359 2.74 6.65 2.23
C LEU A 359 3.32 7.22 0.94
N GLY A 360 2.57 8.06 0.23
CA GLY A 360 3.04 8.71 -1.00
C GLY A 360 3.54 7.70 -2.03
N PHE A 361 4.72 7.92 -2.59
CA PHE A 361 5.36 7.02 -3.55
C PHE A 361 5.95 5.74 -2.94
N ASP A 362 5.93 5.59 -1.61
CA ASP A 362 6.18 4.33 -0.92
C ASP A 362 4.93 3.43 -0.85
N SER A 363 3.78 3.81 -1.42
CA SER A 363 2.54 3.03 -1.35
C SER A 363 2.68 1.58 -1.82
N ASP A 364 3.53 1.33 -2.83
CA ASP A 364 3.76 -0.01 -3.39
C ASP A 364 4.40 -0.98 -2.38
N ILE A 365 4.93 -0.48 -1.25
CA ILE A 365 5.46 -1.34 -0.19
C ILE A 365 4.38 -2.21 0.46
N SER A 366 3.10 -1.86 0.32
CA SER A 366 1.98 -2.67 0.83
C SER A 366 1.88 -4.04 0.17
N ARG A 367 2.55 -4.25 -0.98
CA ARG A 367 2.68 -5.58 -1.62
C ARG A 367 3.52 -6.55 -0.78
N PHE A 368 4.25 -6.04 0.20
CA PHE A 368 5.08 -6.79 1.13
C PHE A 368 4.57 -6.54 2.57
N PRO A 369 3.54 -7.26 3.04
CA PRO A 369 2.90 -6.98 4.32
C PRO A 369 3.86 -7.07 5.52
N GLN A 370 4.93 -7.86 5.41
CA GLN A 370 5.94 -7.94 6.46
C GLN A 370 6.78 -6.66 6.54
N ALA A 371 7.07 -6.01 5.40
CA ALA A 371 7.84 -4.76 5.29
C ALA A 371 7.33 -3.61 6.16
N VAL A 372 6.01 -3.58 6.41
CA VAL A 372 5.36 -2.52 7.19
C VAL A 372 5.22 -2.85 8.68
N ASN A 373 5.58 -4.08 9.08
CA ASN A 373 5.46 -4.60 10.46
C ASN A 373 6.82 -4.66 11.20
N GLY A 374 7.84 -4.00 10.67
CA GLY A 374 9.18 -3.99 11.25
C GLY A 374 10.05 -2.83 10.76
N VAL A 375 11.35 -2.98 10.95
CA VAL A 375 12.36 -2.07 10.38
C VAL A 375 13.29 -2.82 9.44
N LEU A 376 13.64 -2.21 8.32
CA LEU A 376 14.61 -2.75 7.39
C LEU A 376 16.02 -2.38 7.86
N VAL A 377 16.97 -3.29 7.74
CA VAL A 377 18.38 -3.03 8.02
C VAL A 377 19.20 -3.34 6.76
N ARG A 378 20.05 -2.40 6.38
CA ARG A 378 20.96 -2.55 5.24
C ARG A 378 22.36 -2.09 5.62
N THR A 379 23.34 -2.52 4.85
CA THR A 379 24.71 -2.01 4.99
C THR A 379 24.97 -0.81 4.07
N GLY A 380 26.03 -0.07 4.36
CA GLY A 380 26.55 0.99 3.50
C GLY A 380 27.97 1.36 3.92
N THR A 381 28.83 1.70 2.96
CA THR A 381 30.22 2.08 3.21
C THR A 381 30.49 3.46 2.65
N ASP A 382 31.15 4.31 3.44
CA ASP A 382 31.48 5.67 3.02
C ASP A 382 32.27 5.63 1.71
N ASN A 383 32.01 6.57 0.79
CA ASN A 383 32.74 6.68 -0.48
C ASN A 383 32.65 5.45 -1.41
N SER A 384 31.72 4.53 -1.17
CA SER A 384 31.52 3.32 -1.97
C SER A 384 30.03 3.10 -2.27
N GLY A 385 29.53 3.67 -3.37
CA GLY A 385 28.09 3.68 -3.65
C GLY A 385 27.46 2.30 -3.89
N ASP A 386 28.26 1.33 -4.33
CA ASP A 386 27.83 -0.06 -4.58
C ASP A 386 27.99 -0.93 -3.32
N THR A 387 27.49 -0.48 -2.16
CA THR A 387 27.53 -1.23 -0.88
C THR A 387 26.21 -1.20 -0.10
N SER A 388 25.13 -0.90 -0.81
CA SER A 388 23.78 -0.91 -0.25
C SER A 388 23.21 -2.33 -0.26
N ASP A 389 23.57 -3.15 0.72
CA ASP A 389 23.09 -4.53 0.82
C ASP A 389 22.01 -4.64 1.92
N LEU A 390 20.75 -4.88 1.52
CA LEU A 390 19.63 -5.18 2.40
C LEU A 390 19.86 -6.54 3.06
N LEU A 391 19.73 -6.60 4.38
CA LEU A 391 19.89 -7.83 5.15
C LEU A 391 18.56 -8.57 5.27
N ASP A 392 18.62 -9.89 5.17
CA ASP A 392 17.54 -10.78 5.60
C ASP A 392 17.60 -10.99 7.13
N LEU A 393 16.63 -10.41 7.85
CA LEU A 393 16.50 -10.51 9.31
C LEU A 393 15.50 -11.60 9.75
N THR A 394 15.03 -12.41 8.80
CA THR A 394 14.12 -13.55 8.98
C THR A 394 14.71 -14.81 8.35
N PRO A 395 15.96 -15.18 8.68
CA PRO A 395 16.66 -16.26 7.98
C PRO A 395 15.92 -17.59 8.07
N ASN A 396 15.99 -18.38 7.00
CA ASN A 396 15.23 -19.61 6.77
C ASN A 396 13.73 -19.40 6.47
N SER A 397 13.34 -18.28 5.87
CA SER A 397 11.99 -18.17 5.32
C SER A 397 11.88 -18.94 3.98
N SER A 398 10.69 -19.00 3.38
CA SER A 398 10.47 -19.81 2.18
C SER A 398 11.24 -19.26 0.96
N ALA A 399 11.83 -20.17 0.18
CA ALA A 399 12.73 -19.89 -0.94
C ALA A 399 12.20 -19.01 -2.10
N THR A 400 10.91 -18.66 -2.14
CA THR A 400 10.34 -17.91 -3.27
C THR A 400 10.50 -16.41 -3.17
N ASP A 401 10.71 -15.82 -1.98
CA ASP A 401 10.99 -14.38 -1.80
C ASP A 401 11.59 -14.11 -0.40
N ASP A 402 12.70 -14.78 -0.04
CA ASP A 402 13.33 -14.71 1.31
C ASP A 402 13.77 -13.29 1.71
N ILE A 403 13.94 -12.39 0.73
CA ILE A 403 14.25 -10.98 1.02
C ILE A 403 13.00 -10.12 1.29
N SER A 404 11.80 -10.62 0.98
CA SER A 404 10.56 -9.85 1.11
C SER A 404 9.99 -9.81 2.52
N ASP A 405 10.44 -10.70 3.41
CA ASP A 405 10.13 -10.73 4.84
C ASP A 405 11.29 -10.32 5.75
N SER A 406 12.34 -9.75 5.15
CA SER A 406 13.54 -9.19 5.79
C SER A 406 13.38 -8.27 7.01
N PRO A 407 12.25 -7.59 7.32
CA PRO A 407 12.24 -6.67 8.44
C PRO A 407 12.48 -7.31 9.81
N LEU A 408 13.18 -6.58 10.66
CA LEU A 408 13.29 -6.90 12.08
C LEU A 408 11.94 -6.66 12.74
N ALA A 409 11.27 -7.73 13.15
CA ALA A 409 9.99 -7.66 13.84
C ALA A 409 10.12 -7.08 15.26
N VAL A 410 9.01 -6.54 15.78
CA VAL A 410 8.97 -5.96 17.13
C VAL A 410 9.33 -7.01 18.18
N GLY A 411 10.19 -6.63 19.14
CA GLY A 411 10.72 -7.50 20.19
C GLY A 411 11.89 -8.39 19.75
N LYS A 412 12.30 -8.34 18.48
CA LYS A 412 13.48 -9.06 17.97
C LYS A 412 14.73 -8.18 18.01
N THR A 413 15.88 -8.85 18.05
CA THR A 413 17.21 -8.22 18.05
C THR A 413 18.08 -8.84 16.98
N PHE A 414 18.59 -8.02 16.08
CA PHE A 414 19.69 -8.34 15.18
C PHE A 414 21.03 -8.12 15.91
N THR A 415 21.99 -9.03 15.76
CA THR A 415 23.33 -8.92 16.34
C THR A 415 24.39 -9.30 15.32
N ASP A 416 25.36 -8.42 15.11
CA ASP A 416 26.61 -8.71 14.41
C ASP A 416 27.72 -8.86 15.45
N SER A 417 28.08 -10.12 15.74
CA SER A 417 29.14 -10.44 16.69
C SER A 417 30.53 -10.02 16.22
N GLY A 418 30.75 -9.85 14.91
CA GLY A 418 32.02 -9.42 14.33
C GLY A 418 32.30 -7.94 14.58
N SER A 419 31.27 -7.10 14.55
CA SER A 419 31.38 -5.66 14.87
C SER A 419 31.02 -5.32 16.32
N GLY A 420 30.33 -6.23 17.03
CA GLY A 420 29.75 -5.94 18.34
C GLY A 420 28.55 -5.00 18.28
N VAL A 421 27.86 -4.94 17.13
CA VAL A 421 26.64 -4.14 16.93
C VAL A 421 25.40 -4.99 17.23
N SER A 422 24.45 -4.41 17.93
CA SER A 422 23.13 -4.98 18.13
C SER A 422 22.04 -3.94 17.92
N ILE A 423 20.97 -4.33 17.22
CA ILE A 423 19.82 -3.46 16.88
C ILE A 423 18.55 -4.21 17.29
N SER A 424 17.72 -3.61 18.15
CA SER A 424 16.45 -4.18 18.61
C SER A 424 15.28 -3.26 18.25
N LEU A 425 14.21 -3.82 17.69
CA LEU A 425 12.97 -3.06 17.49
C LEU A 425 12.11 -3.14 18.77
N LEU A 426 12.00 -2.04 19.50
CA LEU A 426 11.29 -2.00 20.79
C LEU A 426 9.77 -1.81 20.61
N SER A 427 9.35 -0.88 19.75
CA SER A 427 7.93 -0.60 19.54
C SER A 427 7.65 -0.14 18.11
N LEU A 428 6.43 -0.35 17.65
CA LEU A 428 5.94 0.06 16.34
C LEU A 428 4.53 0.62 16.45
N SER A 429 4.27 1.71 15.74
CA SER A 429 2.94 2.26 15.49
C SER A 429 2.86 2.74 14.04
N SER A 430 1.69 3.21 13.59
CA SER A 430 1.55 3.81 12.26
C SER A 430 2.36 5.12 12.09
N SER A 431 2.79 5.75 13.19
CA SER A 431 3.47 7.05 13.18
C SER A 431 4.91 7.01 13.67
N GLY A 432 5.41 5.87 14.15
CA GLY A 432 6.81 5.73 14.50
C GLY A 432 7.26 4.33 14.91
N ALA A 433 8.57 4.12 14.83
CA ALA A 433 9.25 2.91 15.26
C ALA A 433 10.36 3.28 16.24
N THR A 434 10.42 2.64 17.41
CA THR A 434 11.48 2.91 18.39
C THR A 434 12.48 1.77 18.37
N VAL A 435 13.73 2.08 18.04
CA VAL A 435 14.84 1.12 17.96
C VAL A 435 15.86 1.37 19.05
N SER A 436 16.35 0.30 19.67
CA SER A 436 17.51 0.31 20.56
C SER A 436 18.73 -0.10 19.77
N VAL A 437 19.82 0.64 19.90
CA VAL A 437 21.10 0.35 19.26
C VAL A 437 22.16 0.23 20.33
N ALA A 438 23.05 -0.75 20.18
CA ALA A 438 24.28 -0.85 20.95
C ALA A 438 25.46 -1.19 20.03
N THR A 439 26.64 -0.73 20.43
CA THR A 439 27.91 -0.88 19.69
C THR A 439 29.03 -1.27 20.66
N GLY A 440 30.15 -1.78 20.14
CA GLY A 440 31.32 -2.13 20.96
C GLY A 440 31.05 -3.27 21.95
N GLY A 441 30.11 -4.17 21.62
CA GLY A 441 29.73 -5.30 22.48
C GLY A 441 28.90 -4.90 23.71
N GLN A 442 28.42 -3.66 23.77
CA GLN A 442 27.49 -3.25 24.82
C GLN A 442 26.15 -3.96 24.66
N THR A 443 25.46 -4.20 25.77
CA THR A 443 24.11 -4.77 25.74
C THR A 443 23.12 -3.71 25.28
N PRO A 444 22.26 -3.99 24.28
CA PRO A 444 21.15 -3.12 23.92
C PRO A 444 20.28 -2.80 25.13
N VAL A 445 19.81 -1.56 25.22
CA VAL A 445 18.73 -1.20 26.15
C VAL A 445 17.58 -2.17 25.91
N GLN A 446 17.28 -3.00 26.91
CA GLN A 446 16.23 -4.00 26.81
C GLN A 446 14.86 -3.31 26.89
N PRO A 447 13.88 -3.74 26.08
CA PRO A 447 12.54 -3.22 26.18
C PRO A 447 11.97 -3.61 27.55
N VAL A 448 11.60 -2.62 28.35
CA VAL A 448 10.92 -2.85 29.63
C VAL A 448 9.45 -3.12 29.32
N CYS A 449 8.91 -4.24 29.81
CA CYS A 449 7.49 -4.54 29.68
C CYS A 449 6.68 -3.41 30.32
N THR A 450 5.99 -2.65 29.46
CA THR A 450 5.08 -1.58 29.84
C THR A 450 3.67 -2.03 29.51
N ARG A 451 2.83 -2.20 30.54
CA ARG A 451 1.44 -2.61 30.33
C ARG A 451 0.56 -1.44 29.90
N GLY A 452 -0.41 -1.73 29.04
CA GLY A 452 -1.37 -0.77 28.50
C GLY A 452 -2.81 -1.10 28.89
N ASN A 453 -3.68 -0.08 28.92
CA ASN A 453 -5.12 -0.32 29.03
C ASN A 453 -5.60 -0.95 27.72
N PRO A 454 -6.27 -2.12 27.73
CA PRO A 454 -6.73 -2.78 26.50
C PRO A 454 -7.66 -1.86 25.71
N SER A 455 -7.80 -2.10 24.40
CA SER A 455 -8.89 -1.49 23.63
C SER A 455 -10.09 -2.43 23.63
N VAL A 456 -11.30 -1.89 23.80
CA VAL A 456 -12.54 -2.68 23.80
C VAL A 456 -13.62 -1.97 22.98
N ALA A 457 -14.36 -2.72 22.17
CA ALA A 457 -15.45 -2.20 21.36
C ALA A 457 -16.64 -3.18 21.32
N LEU A 458 -17.86 -2.64 21.25
CA LEU A 458 -19.11 -3.40 21.07
C LEU A 458 -19.76 -3.01 19.73
N THR A 459 -20.09 -4.01 18.92
CA THR A 459 -20.75 -3.81 17.63
C THR A 459 -21.94 -4.78 17.49
N PRO A 460 -23.15 -4.32 17.13
CA PRO A 460 -23.53 -2.91 16.93
C PRO A 460 -23.57 -2.13 18.26
N GLY A 461 -23.42 -0.80 18.22
CA GLY A 461 -23.52 0.04 19.42
C GLY A 461 -24.94 0.10 20.03
N GLN A 462 -25.94 -0.38 19.30
CA GLN A 462 -27.34 -0.44 19.72
C GLN A 462 -28.03 -1.70 19.16
N SER A 463 -28.91 -2.35 19.94
CA SER A 463 -29.76 -3.44 19.44
C SER A 463 -30.89 -2.92 18.55
N PRO A 464 -31.49 -3.79 17.72
CA PRO A 464 -32.85 -3.54 17.20
C PRO A 464 -33.84 -3.31 18.35
N SER A 465 -35.02 -2.76 18.01
CA SER A 465 -36.15 -2.68 18.95
C SER A 465 -36.77 -4.06 19.14
N LEU A 466 -36.70 -4.59 20.36
CA LEU A 466 -37.08 -5.97 20.69
C LEU A 466 -38.15 -6.02 21.78
N ALA A 467 -38.97 -7.06 21.80
CA ALA A 467 -39.90 -7.28 22.91
C ALA A 467 -39.14 -7.53 24.23
N ALA A 468 -39.73 -7.15 25.36
CA ALA A 468 -39.20 -7.45 26.69
C ALA A 468 -39.00 -8.97 26.85
N GLY A 469 -37.90 -9.39 27.47
CA GLY A 469 -37.53 -10.81 27.59
C GLY A 469 -36.73 -11.37 26.41
N THR A 470 -36.52 -10.60 25.35
CA THR A 470 -35.76 -11.07 24.17
C THR A 470 -34.26 -10.91 24.38
N ALA A 471 -33.46 -11.80 23.77
CA ALA A 471 -32.00 -11.71 23.76
C ALA A 471 -31.50 -10.92 22.54
N ALA A 472 -30.56 -10.00 22.75
CA ALA A 472 -29.81 -9.31 21.70
C ALA A 472 -28.35 -9.79 21.69
N SER A 473 -27.74 -9.87 20.51
CA SER A 473 -26.35 -10.29 20.33
C SER A 473 -25.46 -9.12 19.93
N PHE A 474 -24.29 -9.04 20.56
CA PHE A 474 -23.26 -8.04 20.33
C PHE A 474 -21.91 -8.72 20.12
N SER A 475 -21.09 -8.22 19.21
CA SER A 475 -19.69 -8.62 19.06
C SER A 475 -18.82 -7.73 19.93
N LEU A 476 -18.11 -8.33 20.89
CA LEU A 476 -17.14 -7.68 21.76
C LEU A 476 -15.74 -7.92 21.20
N SER A 477 -15.07 -6.87 20.73
CA SER A 477 -13.66 -6.93 20.31
C SER A 477 -12.75 -6.44 21.43
N VAL A 478 -11.64 -7.16 21.66
CA VAL A 478 -10.62 -6.83 22.65
C VAL A 478 -9.25 -6.84 22.00
N THR A 479 -8.48 -5.77 22.21
CA THR A 479 -7.08 -5.65 21.75
C THR A 479 -6.15 -5.51 22.95
N ASN A 480 -5.10 -6.33 23.00
CA ASN A 480 -4.02 -6.14 23.97
C ASN A 480 -3.10 -4.99 23.53
N THR A 481 -2.94 -3.98 24.37
CA THR A 481 -2.14 -2.78 24.10
C THR A 481 -0.85 -2.74 24.94
N ASP A 482 -0.50 -3.83 25.62
CA ASP A 482 0.81 -3.98 26.26
C ASP A 482 1.93 -3.77 25.23
N SER A 483 3.09 -3.31 25.69
CA SER A 483 4.30 -3.28 24.86
C SER A 483 4.69 -4.69 24.43
N SER A 484 5.30 -4.81 23.26
CA SER A 484 5.84 -6.08 22.70
C SER A 484 6.82 -6.82 23.63
N ALA A 485 7.45 -6.12 24.57
CA ALA A 485 8.32 -6.71 25.59
C ALA A 485 7.57 -7.58 26.61
N CYS A 486 6.26 -7.42 26.70
CA CYS A 486 5.44 -8.20 27.61
C CYS A 486 5.13 -9.58 27.03
N SER A 487 5.01 -10.59 27.89
CA SER A 487 4.36 -11.84 27.53
C SER A 487 2.87 -11.60 27.24
N SER A 488 2.23 -12.57 26.56
CA SER A 488 0.78 -12.55 26.40
C SER A 488 0.05 -12.31 27.73
N SER A 489 -0.98 -11.48 27.67
CA SER A 489 -1.80 -11.11 28.82
C SER A 489 -3.14 -11.80 28.78
N GLN A 490 -3.64 -12.15 29.96
CA GLN A 490 -4.99 -12.64 30.14
C GLN A 490 -5.91 -11.48 30.50
N PHE A 491 -7.06 -11.39 29.84
CA PHE A 491 -8.08 -10.38 30.08
C PHE A 491 -9.36 -11.05 30.57
N SER A 492 -9.79 -10.74 31.79
CA SER A 492 -11.10 -11.10 32.31
C SER A 492 -12.15 -10.14 31.78
N LEU A 493 -13.28 -10.69 31.33
CA LEU A 493 -14.37 -9.94 30.76
C LEU A 493 -15.57 -9.96 31.71
N ALA A 494 -16.14 -8.80 31.99
CA ALA A 494 -17.29 -8.67 32.89
C ALA A 494 -18.31 -7.67 32.32
N ALA A 495 -19.55 -8.11 32.16
CA ALA A 495 -20.65 -7.24 31.74
C ALA A 495 -21.40 -6.68 32.97
N THR A 496 -21.82 -5.42 32.89
CA THR A 496 -22.73 -4.78 33.82
C THR A 496 -24.01 -4.44 33.07
N VAL A 497 -25.10 -5.12 33.41
CA VAL A 497 -26.43 -4.96 32.81
C VAL A 497 -27.42 -4.40 33.85
N PRO A 498 -28.56 -3.82 33.41
CA PRO A 498 -29.60 -3.36 34.33
C PRO A 498 -30.13 -4.45 35.27
N ALA A 499 -30.68 -4.05 36.42
CA ALA A 499 -31.22 -4.98 37.40
C ALA A 499 -32.34 -5.87 36.80
N GLY A 500 -32.28 -7.18 37.08
CA GLY A 500 -33.24 -8.17 36.57
C GLY A 500 -32.99 -8.63 35.13
N TRP A 501 -31.96 -8.08 34.47
CA TRP A 501 -31.52 -8.52 33.14
C TRP A 501 -30.45 -9.62 33.27
N SER A 502 -30.18 -10.32 32.18
CA SER A 502 -29.14 -11.34 32.14
C SER A 502 -28.16 -11.13 30.98
N SER A 503 -26.92 -11.55 31.20
CA SER A 503 -25.89 -11.65 30.16
C SER A 503 -25.28 -13.05 30.20
N LEU A 504 -25.17 -13.72 29.05
CA LEU A 504 -24.51 -15.02 28.93
C LEU A 504 -22.97 -14.86 29.03
N PRO A 505 -22.24 -15.91 29.46
CA PRO A 505 -20.95 -15.72 30.11
C PRO A 505 -19.88 -15.21 29.14
N LEU A 506 -19.14 -14.20 29.60
CA LEU A 506 -17.87 -13.80 29.02
C LEU A 506 -16.73 -14.52 29.76
N SER A 507 -15.76 -15.03 29.02
CA SER A 507 -14.62 -15.80 29.53
C SER A 507 -13.37 -14.93 29.68
N THR A 508 -12.24 -15.56 30.01
CA THR A 508 -10.91 -14.95 29.89
C THR A 508 -10.34 -15.13 28.49
N LEU A 509 -9.72 -14.08 27.93
CA LEU A 509 -8.98 -14.14 26.66
C LEU A 509 -7.48 -14.07 26.93
N THR A 510 -6.68 -14.87 26.23
CA THR A 510 -5.21 -14.74 26.24
C THR A 510 -4.77 -14.12 24.93
N LEU A 511 -4.15 -12.95 24.99
CA LEU A 511 -3.75 -12.18 23.81
C LEU A 511 -2.27 -11.80 23.91
N ALA A 512 -1.50 -12.07 22.85
CA ALA A 512 -0.17 -11.48 22.69
C ALA A 512 -0.26 -9.95 22.58
N PRO A 513 0.77 -9.19 22.98
CA PRO A 513 0.81 -7.74 22.73
C PRO A 513 0.44 -7.39 21.28
N GLY A 514 -0.44 -6.40 21.09
CA GLY A 514 -0.95 -5.98 19.77
C GLY A 514 -2.04 -6.87 19.16
N ALA A 515 -2.24 -8.09 19.66
CA ALA A 515 -3.25 -9.01 19.12
C ALA A 515 -4.68 -8.55 19.48
N SER A 516 -5.61 -8.78 18.55
CA SER A 516 -7.03 -8.53 18.73
C SER A 516 -7.84 -9.80 18.49
N THR A 517 -8.90 -10.00 19.27
CA THR A 517 -9.88 -11.07 19.04
C THR A 517 -11.28 -10.57 19.36
N SER A 518 -12.30 -11.30 18.93
CA SER A 518 -13.69 -10.96 19.20
C SER A 518 -14.45 -12.17 19.75
N THR A 519 -15.39 -11.90 20.65
CA THR A 519 -16.31 -12.89 21.21
C THR A 519 -17.75 -12.36 21.18
N THR A 520 -18.74 -13.24 21.25
CA THR A 520 -20.15 -12.85 21.24
C THR A 520 -20.67 -12.65 22.66
N LEU A 521 -21.27 -11.49 22.92
CA LEU A 521 -22.04 -11.19 24.12
C LEU A 521 -23.54 -11.24 23.79
N SER A 522 -24.30 -11.99 24.59
CA SER A 522 -25.76 -11.97 24.53
C SER A 522 -26.33 -11.30 25.77
N VAL A 523 -27.18 -10.28 25.57
CA VAL A 523 -27.88 -9.53 26.63
C VAL A 523 -29.38 -9.73 26.48
N THR A 524 -30.03 -10.19 27.54
CA THR A 524 -31.48 -10.44 27.58
C THR A 524 -32.16 -9.50 28.55
N SER A 525 -33.14 -8.75 28.05
CA SER A 525 -33.95 -7.85 28.87
C SER A 525 -34.84 -8.61 29.85
N ALA A 526 -35.21 -7.99 30.98
CA ALA A 526 -36.25 -8.55 31.85
C ALA A 526 -37.57 -8.66 31.08
N THR A 527 -38.37 -9.70 31.34
CA THR A 527 -39.70 -9.87 30.72
C THR A 527 -40.67 -8.76 31.12
N THR A 528 -40.39 -8.05 32.21
CA THR A 528 -41.15 -6.91 32.73
C THR A 528 -40.56 -5.55 32.36
N ALA A 529 -39.51 -5.51 31.53
CA ALA A 529 -38.86 -4.25 31.16
C ALA A 529 -39.83 -3.32 30.41
N ALA A 530 -39.88 -2.05 30.83
CA ALA A 530 -40.68 -1.04 30.14
C ALA A 530 -40.05 -0.70 28.78
N ALA A 531 -40.88 -0.20 27.84
CA ALA A 531 -40.39 0.30 26.57
C ALA A 531 -39.39 1.45 26.79
N GLY A 532 -38.25 1.41 26.10
CA GLY A 532 -37.18 2.38 26.30
C GLY A 532 -35.81 1.89 25.86
N SER A 533 -34.81 2.74 26.07
CA SER A 533 -33.40 2.45 25.79
C SER A 533 -32.62 2.27 27.08
N TYR A 534 -31.87 1.18 27.18
CA TYR A 534 -31.14 0.79 28.39
C TYR A 534 -29.66 0.62 28.06
N GLY A 535 -28.81 1.41 28.73
CA GLY A 535 -27.36 1.29 28.61
C GLY A 535 -26.83 0.08 29.38
N PHE A 536 -25.84 -0.60 28.80
CA PHE A 536 -25.04 -1.59 29.49
C PHE A 536 -23.57 -1.40 29.12
N SER A 537 -22.66 -1.98 29.90
CA SER A 537 -21.22 -1.87 29.66
C SER A 537 -20.50 -3.19 29.88
N VAL A 538 -19.34 -3.32 29.25
CA VAL A 538 -18.44 -4.46 29.41
C VAL A 538 -17.05 -3.95 29.72
N VAL A 539 -16.44 -4.50 30.77
CA VAL A 539 -15.06 -4.23 31.14
C VAL A 539 -14.18 -5.39 30.70
N ALA A 540 -13.08 -5.08 30.03
CA ALA A 540 -11.95 -5.99 29.86
C ALA A 540 -10.82 -5.54 30.80
N ALA A 541 -10.44 -6.38 31.75
CA ALA A 541 -9.39 -6.08 32.73
C ALA A 541 -8.28 -7.13 32.67
N ASN A 542 -7.02 -6.69 32.74
CA ASN A 542 -5.88 -7.60 32.80
C ASN A 542 -5.91 -8.40 34.11
N VAL A 543 -5.83 -9.74 34.04
CA VAL A 543 -5.92 -10.64 35.20
C VAL A 543 -4.72 -10.49 36.13
N GLY A 544 -3.52 -10.29 35.57
CA GLY A 544 -2.30 -10.11 36.35
C GLY A 544 -2.12 -8.70 36.92
N SER A 545 -2.89 -7.72 36.43
CA SER A 545 -2.80 -6.32 36.85
C SER A 545 -4.10 -5.57 36.53
N THR A 546 -5.10 -5.71 37.41
CA THR A 546 -6.48 -5.23 37.19
C THR A 546 -6.63 -3.70 37.08
N SER A 547 -5.57 -2.94 37.38
CA SER A 547 -5.48 -1.51 37.09
C SER A 547 -5.56 -1.21 35.59
N TYR A 548 -5.05 -2.13 34.76
CA TYR A 548 -5.09 -2.03 33.30
C TYR A 548 -6.40 -2.60 32.77
N ARG A 549 -7.33 -1.71 32.47
CA ARG A 549 -8.67 -2.08 32.02
C ARG A 549 -9.24 -1.02 31.09
N ALA A 550 -10.22 -1.43 30.29
CA ALA A 550 -11.03 -0.52 29.51
C ALA A 550 -12.48 -0.99 29.46
N THR A 551 -13.36 -0.09 29.04
CA THR A 551 -14.80 -0.30 29.05
C THR A 551 -15.39 0.07 27.70
N ALA A 552 -16.25 -0.79 27.18
CA ALA A 552 -17.13 -0.48 26.06
C ALA A 552 -18.58 -0.45 26.54
N SER A 553 -19.40 0.41 25.93
CA SER A 553 -20.82 0.54 26.25
C SER A 553 -21.66 0.40 25.00
N ALA A 554 -22.86 -0.14 25.15
CA ALA A 554 -23.87 -0.23 24.09
C ALA A 554 -25.27 -0.07 24.67
N THR A 555 -26.26 0.06 23.80
CA THR A 555 -27.66 0.30 24.17
C THR A 555 -28.56 -0.85 23.74
N TYR A 556 -29.42 -1.32 24.63
CA TYR A 556 -30.51 -2.24 24.30
C TYR A 556 -31.83 -1.47 24.19
N VAL A 557 -32.65 -1.76 23.18
CA VAL A 557 -33.95 -1.10 22.96
C VAL A 557 -35.11 -2.08 23.16
N VAL A 558 -35.99 -1.76 24.11
CA VAL A 558 -37.26 -2.47 24.36
C VAL A 558 -38.40 -1.75 23.62
N ALA A 559 -39.13 -2.50 22.77
CA ALA A 559 -40.24 -2.01 21.98
C ALA A 559 -41.49 -1.70 22.84
N SER A 560 -42.28 -0.73 22.40
CA SER A 560 -43.60 -0.46 23.00
C SER A 560 -44.65 -1.43 22.45
N SER A 561 -45.39 -2.11 23.33
CA SER A 561 -46.47 -3.01 22.94
C SER A 561 -47.71 -2.19 22.55
N THR A 562 -47.98 -2.03 21.25
CA THR A 562 -49.28 -1.52 20.78
C THR A 562 -50.27 -2.68 20.68
N THR A 563 -51.12 -2.85 21.68
CA THR A 563 -52.29 -3.75 21.57
C THR A 563 -53.29 -3.14 20.59
N SER A 564 -53.42 -3.71 19.38
CA SER A 564 -54.52 -3.42 18.48
C SER A 564 -55.80 -4.07 19.02
N THR A 565 -56.80 -3.28 19.41
CA THR A 565 -58.13 -3.82 19.72
C THR A 565 -58.81 -4.27 18.43
N SER A 566 -59.20 -5.54 18.37
CA SER A 566 -60.02 -6.08 17.26
C SER A 566 -61.35 -5.33 17.17
N ASN A 567 -61.74 -4.95 15.95
CA ASN A 567 -63.03 -4.32 15.64
C ASN A 567 -64.19 -5.30 15.89
N LYS A 568 -65.25 -4.89 16.59
CA LYS A 568 -66.52 -5.63 16.68
C LYS A 568 -67.50 -5.13 15.62
N PRO A 569 -68.39 -6.00 15.08
CA PRO A 569 -69.41 -5.56 14.14
C PRO A 569 -70.43 -4.60 14.79
N PRO A 570 -71.01 -3.68 14.01
CA PRO A 570 -72.08 -2.81 14.49
C PRO A 570 -73.37 -3.60 14.76
N VAL A 571 -74.28 -3.03 15.54
CA VAL A 571 -75.59 -3.62 15.87
C VAL A 571 -76.70 -2.81 15.20
N ALA A 572 -77.37 -3.44 14.23
CA ALA A 572 -78.54 -2.88 13.55
C ALA A 572 -79.83 -3.35 14.24
N VAL A 573 -80.74 -2.43 14.55
CA VAL A 573 -81.99 -2.70 15.28
C VAL A 573 -83.18 -2.42 14.38
N ASN A 574 -84.17 -3.33 14.36
CA ASN A 574 -85.35 -3.18 13.50
C ASN A 574 -86.13 -1.89 13.78
N ASP A 575 -86.63 -1.28 12.71
CA ASP A 575 -87.41 -0.05 12.74
C ASP A 575 -88.88 -0.30 12.39
N SER A 576 -89.72 0.68 12.73
CA SER A 576 -91.08 0.72 12.23
C SER A 576 -91.52 2.13 11.85
N GLY A 577 -92.39 2.21 10.86
CA GLY A 577 -92.96 3.47 10.38
C GLY A 577 -94.43 3.31 10.00
N ALA A 578 -95.13 4.43 9.88
CA ALA A 578 -96.50 4.45 9.38
C ALA A 578 -96.72 5.64 8.45
N THR A 579 -97.57 5.45 7.44
CA THR A 579 -97.94 6.50 6.49
C THR A 579 -99.36 6.28 5.95
N ARG A 580 -99.87 7.25 5.19
CA ARG A 580 -101.15 7.15 4.47
C ARG A 580 -100.93 6.69 3.03
N VAL A 581 -101.99 6.18 2.40
CA VAL A 581 -101.98 5.79 0.98
C VAL A 581 -101.40 6.91 0.10
N GLY A 582 -100.44 6.56 -0.77
CA GLY A 582 -99.80 7.50 -1.69
C GLY A 582 -98.89 8.54 -1.05
N THR A 583 -98.68 8.52 0.28
CA THR A 583 -97.86 9.50 1.01
C THR A 583 -96.50 8.91 1.36
N ALA A 584 -95.41 9.58 0.96
CA ALA A 584 -94.06 9.18 1.32
C ALA A 584 -93.76 9.49 2.81
N VAL A 585 -93.00 8.63 3.47
CA VAL A 585 -92.52 8.82 4.85
C VAL A 585 -91.01 8.69 4.91
N ARG A 586 -90.36 9.63 5.59
CA ARG A 586 -88.92 9.62 5.86
C ARG A 586 -88.64 9.01 7.22
N MET A 587 -87.77 8.00 7.27
CA MET A 587 -87.45 7.23 8.48
C MET A 587 -85.96 7.33 8.81
N VAL A 588 -85.64 7.73 10.03
CA VAL A 588 -84.25 7.87 10.53
C VAL A 588 -83.82 6.56 11.17
N VAL A 589 -83.39 5.61 10.34
CA VAL A 589 -83.10 4.23 10.76
C VAL A 589 -81.86 4.08 11.63
N LEU A 590 -80.87 4.97 11.50
CA LEU A 590 -79.69 4.93 12.37
C LEU A 590 -79.95 5.39 13.83
N GLY A 591 -81.18 5.81 14.16
CA GLY A 591 -81.49 6.41 15.46
C GLY A 591 -81.41 5.44 16.64
N ASN A 592 -81.57 4.14 16.39
CA ASN A 592 -81.54 3.05 17.38
C ASN A 592 -80.36 2.08 17.15
N ASP A 593 -79.52 2.33 16.15
CA ASP A 593 -78.34 1.53 15.83
C ASP A 593 -77.11 2.02 16.59
N TYR A 594 -76.17 1.12 16.90
CA TYR A 594 -74.92 1.50 17.55
C TYR A 594 -73.74 0.60 17.17
N ASP A 595 -72.54 1.19 17.23
CA ASP A 595 -71.28 0.46 17.15
C ASP A 595 -70.72 0.26 18.57
N PRO A 596 -70.27 -0.94 18.96
CA PRO A 596 -69.74 -1.18 20.30
C PRO A 596 -68.52 -0.30 20.66
N GLU A 597 -67.77 0.14 19.66
CA GLU A 597 -66.61 1.02 19.78
C GLU A 597 -66.96 2.50 19.53
N GLY A 598 -68.23 2.81 19.27
CA GLY A 598 -68.71 4.17 19.01
C GLY A 598 -68.28 4.72 17.65
N LYS A 599 -67.89 3.86 16.70
CA LYS A 599 -67.57 4.31 15.34
C LYS A 599 -68.80 4.84 14.62
N PRO A 600 -68.63 5.82 13.70
CA PRO A 600 -69.73 6.37 12.94
C PRO A 600 -70.33 5.31 12.00
N LEU A 601 -71.66 5.18 12.05
CA LEU A 601 -72.41 4.24 11.23
C LEU A 601 -72.93 4.89 9.95
N GLN A 602 -72.96 4.11 8.87
CA GLN A 602 -73.55 4.52 7.60
C GLN A 602 -74.46 3.43 7.04
N VAL A 603 -75.65 3.78 6.57
CA VAL A 603 -76.49 2.87 5.79
C VAL A 603 -75.81 2.61 4.44
N LYS A 604 -75.55 1.34 4.11
CA LYS A 604 -74.88 0.92 2.87
C LYS A 604 -75.86 0.48 1.80
N THR A 605 -76.88 -0.30 2.17
CA THR A 605 -77.86 -0.82 1.22
C THR A 605 -79.26 -0.74 1.79
N VAL A 606 -80.24 -0.58 0.89
CA VAL A 606 -81.67 -0.61 1.21
C VAL A 606 -82.33 -1.60 0.27
N GLY A 607 -83.01 -2.58 0.83
CA GLY A 607 -83.77 -3.59 0.11
C GLY A 607 -85.02 -2.99 -0.55
N VAL A 608 -85.57 -3.72 -1.52
CA VAL A 608 -86.76 -3.30 -2.24
C VAL A 608 -88.00 -3.84 -1.52
N PRO A 609 -88.91 -2.98 -1.01
CA PRO A 609 -90.16 -3.43 -0.41
C PRO A 609 -91.11 -4.00 -1.48
N ALA A 610 -92.03 -4.89 -1.08
CA ALA A 610 -92.88 -5.59 -2.03
C ALA A 610 -94.04 -4.74 -2.56
N ARG A 611 -94.48 -3.72 -1.79
CA ARG A 611 -95.69 -2.92 -2.05
C ARG A 611 -95.42 -1.41 -2.01
N GLY A 612 -94.16 -1.01 -2.17
CA GLY A 612 -93.73 0.39 -2.27
C GLY A 612 -92.34 0.54 -2.89
N LYS A 613 -91.75 1.71 -2.69
CA LYS A 613 -90.36 2.03 -3.05
C LYS A 613 -89.64 2.60 -1.82
N ALA A 614 -88.48 2.04 -1.47
CA ALA A 614 -87.59 2.59 -0.45
C ALA A 614 -86.36 3.22 -1.12
N VAL A 615 -85.97 4.42 -0.70
CA VAL A 615 -84.81 5.16 -1.23
C VAL A 615 -83.96 5.68 -0.09
N LEU A 616 -82.67 5.37 -0.10
CA LEU A 616 -81.69 5.96 0.82
C LEU A 616 -81.43 7.42 0.44
N ASN A 617 -81.61 8.34 1.39
CA ASN A 617 -81.31 9.75 1.23
C ASN A 617 -79.84 10.04 1.56
N SER A 618 -79.32 11.19 1.10
CA SER A 618 -77.93 11.60 1.34
C SER A 618 -77.58 11.82 2.82
N ASP A 619 -78.59 12.02 3.67
CA ASP A 619 -78.46 12.20 5.11
C ASP A 619 -78.53 10.89 5.91
N GLY A 620 -78.58 9.72 5.24
CA GLY A 620 -78.63 8.40 5.86
C GLY A 620 -80.02 7.92 6.28
N SER A 621 -81.06 8.75 6.16
CA SER A 621 -82.45 8.33 6.35
C SER A 621 -83.00 7.60 5.12
N ILE A 622 -84.08 6.82 5.30
CA ILE A 622 -84.73 6.10 4.21
C ILE A 622 -86.12 6.67 3.97
N THR A 623 -86.42 7.06 2.74
CA THR A 623 -87.77 7.46 2.32
C THR A 623 -88.52 6.26 1.74
N TYR A 624 -89.64 5.90 2.34
CA TYR A 624 -90.55 4.88 1.82
C TYR A 624 -91.81 5.51 1.21
N THR A 625 -92.16 5.12 0.00
CA THR A 625 -93.37 5.56 -0.72
C THR A 625 -94.23 4.34 -1.09
N PRO A 626 -95.46 4.20 -0.56
CA PRO A 626 -96.36 3.12 -0.93
C PRO A 626 -96.74 3.14 -2.42
N ASN A 627 -96.96 1.98 -3.03
CA ASN A 627 -97.45 1.88 -4.40
C ASN A 627 -98.93 2.31 -4.47
N GLY A 628 -99.24 3.34 -5.26
CA GLY A 628 -100.60 3.74 -5.64
C GLY A 628 -101.62 3.67 -4.50
N LYS A 629 -102.61 2.78 -4.64
CA LYS A 629 -103.73 2.59 -3.69
C LYS A 629 -103.46 1.55 -2.58
N PHE A 630 -102.21 1.12 -2.37
CA PHE A 630 -101.86 0.07 -1.41
C PHE A 630 -102.24 0.44 0.03
N LYS A 631 -102.75 -0.55 0.78
CA LYS A 631 -103.11 -0.48 2.19
C LYS A 631 -102.68 -1.79 2.85
N GLY A 632 -102.15 -1.71 4.07
CA GLY A 632 -101.62 -2.86 4.80
C GLY A 632 -100.17 -2.68 5.23
N SER A 633 -99.55 -3.76 5.68
CA SER A 633 -98.14 -3.79 6.08
C SER A 633 -97.23 -4.08 4.88
N ASP A 634 -96.09 -3.40 4.85
CA ASP A 634 -94.97 -3.70 3.96
C ASP A 634 -93.67 -3.71 4.78
N SER A 635 -92.60 -4.25 4.22
CA SER A 635 -91.29 -4.24 4.89
C SER A 635 -90.14 -4.27 3.90
N PHE A 636 -88.99 -3.76 4.31
CA PHE A 636 -87.73 -3.87 3.57
C PHE A 636 -86.56 -3.93 4.54
N SER A 637 -85.46 -4.55 4.13
CA SER A 637 -84.22 -4.58 4.91
C SER A 637 -83.33 -3.38 4.61
N TYR A 638 -82.43 -3.03 5.53
CA TYR A 638 -81.29 -2.17 5.26
C TYR A 638 -80.04 -2.73 5.95
N SER A 639 -78.86 -2.32 5.48
CA SER A 639 -77.59 -2.66 6.13
C SER A 639 -76.82 -1.42 6.54
N ILE A 640 -76.11 -1.50 7.66
CA ILE A 640 -75.22 -0.47 8.20
C ILE A 640 -73.78 -0.97 8.24
N SER A 641 -72.81 -0.06 8.21
CA SER A 641 -71.38 -0.38 8.35
C SER A 641 -70.63 0.71 9.13
N ASP A 642 -69.64 0.27 9.90
CA ASP A 642 -68.65 1.10 10.62
C ASP A 642 -67.36 1.34 9.80
N GLY A 643 -67.33 0.85 8.54
CA GLY A 643 -66.17 0.89 7.65
C GLY A 643 -65.31 -0.38 7.65
N ALA A 644 -65.54 -1.33 8.57
CA ALA A 644 -64.80 -2.59 8.66
C ALA A 644 -65.71 -3.83 8.67
N ALA A 645 -66.90 -3.73 9.27
CA ALA A 645 -67.92 -4.77 9.35
C ALA A 645 -69.31 -4.18 9.04
N SER A 646 -70.31 -5.06 8.89
CA SER A 646 -71.69 -4.66 8.57
C SER A 646 -72.72 -5.50 9.32
N ALA A 647 -73.89 -4.91 9.57
CA ALA A 647 -75.07 -5.58 10.13
C ALA A 647 -76.33 -5.15 9.38
N SER A 648 -77.41 -5.93 9.50
CA SER A 648 -78.67 -5.69 8.78
C SER A 648 -79.87 -5.72 9.72
N ALA A 649 -80.84 -4.86 9.44
CA ALA A 649 -82.12 -4.80 10.13
C ALA A 649 -83.27 -4.66 9.12
N VAL A 650 -84.50 -4.76 9.62
CA VAL A 650 -85.74 -4.67 8.83
C VAL A 650 -86.57 -3.48 9.31
N VAL A 651 -87.11 -2.73 8.37
CA VAL A 651 -88.12 -1.70 8.60
C VAL A 651 -89.49 -2.27 8.28
N SER A 652 -90.42 -2.20 9.24
CA SER A 652 -91.83 -2.55 9.04
C SER A 652 -92.68 -1.29 8.86
N VAL A 653 -93.42 -1.17 7.76
CA VAL A 653 -94.23 0.02 7.46
C VAL A 653 -95.71 -0.30 7.37
N GLN A 654 -96.53 0.44 8.12
CA GLN A 654 -98.00 0.34 8.06
C GLN A 654 -98.60 1.45 7.19
N VAL A 655 -99.39 1.08 6.18
CA VAL A 655 -100.08 2.04 5.29
C VAL A 655 -101.57 2.08 5.56
N ALA A 656 -102.03 3.18 6.16
CA ALA A 656 -103.43 3.44 6.50
C ALA A 656 -104.14 4.34 5.47
N ARG A 657 -105.46 4.47 5.58
CA ARG A 657 -106.26 5.34 4.69
C ARG A 657 -105.92 6.82 4.84
#